data_AF-A0A3P6TUE8-F1
#
_entry.id   AF-A0A3P6TUE8-F1
#
_cell.length_a   1.000
_cell.length_b   1.000
_cell.length_c   1.000
_cell.angle_alpha   90.00
_cell.angle_beta   90.00
_cell.angle_gamma   90.00
#
_symmetry.space_group_name_H-M   'P 1'
#
loop_
_entity.id
_entity.type
_entity.pdbx_description
1 polymer ?
#
loop_
_entity_poly.entity_id
_entity_poly.type
_entity_poly.pdbx_seq_one_letter_code
_entity_poly.pdbx_strand_id
1 'polypeptide(L)'
;MKERDRYANRLYEMSSEREIYENSTTTGSSSMTSEMMGTIKQLSENRCEDRIPSPTAMERHANVELASAKAELRKLRNMIEERDELIAELKDEAEAREVDLLKMQQERLELVKDARAAKDYRDELECLQHKLVNYDKLEADNGKLKEKLSDLDFFKSRVTQLKEENELVQESCSLLEDQLEQCQRKVSNHTDMEAKLADYQHQIKQYVADITEDRKKIEQLLVENGRLERELQSEQQKCLTLERKVKCMKEEEKQCGGENFESLGSQIAEDDKKRILELELENRKLRTKLANANSCEEVGEVHAKLLRTEIELSEKKEECGMLDQRVQKFQTALSQLTSQYQKTCNLCDTFVMERDLAQQNLQEARKKFSDFQNEQKDELARRVSELQEIVKMREEEVNCLRKVKMEREEELKKAIENEQISANDVEELRNKLNGIERTVHNLEKQKKVLENERNAQKALNERLEGYVEESRLKVMNMENIQKKLEICERVTTESRSRVNELESENRQLNQQLELELKKMDRLREDLIAVKSRCSDLISRLRSICVSIQLNGGKCDMPLIQYAGDDCDGDDDERIIAIIDDVIMKALAAARREADALRLQQHTQIVELNNLKEDIERLRRSESDLNESDDRLRQLTTENRNIKEQVFLLQERIREMQHENSSKCSEITALKRELEELQQNAASRSKMHTELAKLQVSVRNFQLQEELLRQDNAEMQKQLTICEEEKLAAKTDFESLQSMHSALLMDHDRLQTLHDVLSADYDRAKHDNTLLNIKLQNHKGTTEEALNERRHFEELKLAVAEERERRDREVGCMRKDMMALRSDYEQIRKENISLARNAQLNEDELRKLQFAEQNQRKICERLTAQIDDLQRKLQARNLEITELLQRIELLTHLNKTLEEESRTLNGQVNHMLVKPLSNQNVTCHNAPKDFQESVILQEKLSSLRSEKELEGKVMVQYDYKNGTTKEKPTFLEGTAKVLIFKNQGPHKLTMNDCSSSGTFATEKCINSVSTGKSGPYPEESLETIGMKQNGQLPANGQLPVQHHDRSMEPIVQSGSSRSNSNSNNLLHLNSSSRKALNDGLCFTLSKRSTSFTSKERSRKVHLSFVLSSDTSNSSSHMQHTSPSNRPKSFYDNVC
;
A
#
# COMPACT_ATOMS: atom_id res chain seq x y z
N MET A 1 -1.82 45.36 -42.15
CA MET A 1 -2.96 46.04 -42.83
C MET A 1 -2.46 46.82 -44.04
N LYS A 2 -1.89 48.03 -43.89
CA LYS A 2 -1.43 48.90 -45.01
C LYS A 2 -0.64 48.23 -46.15
N GLU A 3 0.15 47.19 -45.89
CA GLU A 3 0.87 46.44 -46.93
C GLU A 3 -0.02 45.50 -47.76
N ARG A 4 -1.03 44.88 -47.13
CA ARG A 4 -2.05 44.09 -47.84
C ARG A 4 -2.82 44.97 -48.82
N ASP A 5 -3.12 46.19 -48.40
CA ASP A 5 -3.91 47.13 -49.18
C ASP A 5 -3.06 47.73 -50.34
N ARG A 6 -1.74 47.90 -50.15
CA ARG A 6 -0.78 48.13 -51.26
C ARG A 6 -0.72 46.97 -52.25
N TYR A 7 -0.73 45.72 -51.77
CA TYR A 7 -0.69 44.54 -52.64
C TYR A 7 -1.99 44.38 -53.45
N ALA A 8 -3.14 44.70 -52.84
CA ALA A 8 -4.43 44.73 -53.52
C ALA A 8 -4.48 45.79 -54.64
N ASN A 9 -4.00 47.01 -54.38
CA ASN A 9 -3.94 48.05 -55.42
C ASN A 9 -3.05 47.63 -56.61
N ARG A 10 -1.91 46.98 -56.34
CA ARG A 10 -1.00 46.51 -57.40
C ARG A 10 -1.60 45.40 -58.26
N LEU A 11 -2.47 44.56 -57.68
CA LEU A 11 -3.24 43.58 -58.45
C LEU A 11 -4.31 44.26 -59.31
N TYR A 12 -4.97 45.30 -58.80
CA TYR A 12 -5.91 46.12 -59.59
C TYR A 12 -5.23 46.81 -60.79
N GLU A 13 -4.05 47.39 -60.58
CA GLU A 13 -3.22 47.98 -61.65
C GLU A 13 -2.92 46.94 -62.74
N MET A 14 -2.38 45.77 -62.40
CA MET A 14 -2.08 44.72 -63.39
C MET A 14 -3.32 44.10 -64.07
N SER A 15 -4.51 44.14 -63.46
CA SER A 15 -5.75 43.77 -64.18
C SER A 15 -6.16 44.83 -65.21
N SER A 16 -6.01 46.12 -64.91
CA SER A 16 -6.34 47.20 -65.86
C SER A 16 -5.41 47.23 -67.08
N GLU A 17 -4.17 46.76 -66.94
CA GLU A 17 -3.22 46.62 -68.06
C GLU A 17 -3.57 45.45 -69.00
N ARG A 18 -4.34 44.44 -68.55
CA ARG A 18 -4.79 43.32 -69.41
C ARG A 18 -5.98 43.68 -70.30
N GLU A 19 -6.95 44.46 -69.80
CA GLU A 19 -8.13 44.87 -70.57
C GLU A 19 -7.80 45.72 -71.81
N ILE A 20 -6.59 46.28 -71.90
CA ILE A 20 -6.11 47.08 -73.04
C ILE A 20 -5.66 46.19 -74.22
N TYR A 21 -5.31 44.91 -73.99
CA TYR A 21 -4.77 44.02 -75.02
C TYR A 21 -5.75 42.96 -75.57
N GLU A 22 -6.89 42.69 -74.92
CA GLU A 22 -7.87 41.70 -75.41
C GLU A 22 -8.75 42.20 -76.58
N ASN A 23 -8.66 43.48 -76.95
CA ASN A 23 -9.41 44.06 -78.07
C ASN A 23 -8.74 43.84 -79.44
N SER A 24 -8.37 42.59 -79.78
CA SER A 24 -8.02 42.20 -81.15
C SER A 24 -8.19 40.71 -81.43
N THR A 25 -8.85 40.40 -82.56
CA THR A 25 -9.07 39.05 -83.14
C THR A 25 -10.21 38.23 -82.52
N THR A 26 -11.44 38.61 -82.87
CA THR A 26 -12.66 37.82 -82.67
C THR A 26 -12.66 36.49 -83.45
N THR A 27 -13.41 35.52 -82.93
CA THR A 27 -13.69 34.16 -83.47
C THR A 27 -14.14 34.11 -84.94
N GLY A 28 -13.83 33.00 -85.66
CA GLY A 28 -14.09 32.93 -87.12
C GLY A 28 -14.06 31.56 -87.84
N SER A 29 -14.58 30.49 -87.22
CA SER A 29 -15.20 29.29 -87.86
C SER A 29 -14.77 28.72 -89.24
N SER A 30 -14.28 27.47 -89.21
CA SER A 30 -14.77 26.33 -90.01
C SER A 30 -14.64 26.24 -91.56
N SER A 31 -13.90 25.21 -92.00
CA SER A 31 -14.21 24.26 -93.10
C SER A 31 -14.37 24.75 -94.56
N MET A 32 -13.70 24.07 -95.50
CA MET A 32 -14.20 23.89 -96.87
C MET A 32 -13.77 22.55 -97.47
N THR A 33 -14.61 22.02 -98.36
CA THR A 33 -14.42 20.76 -99.09
C THR A 33 -14.60 20.94 -100.59
N SER A 34 -14.03 20.01 -101.35
CA SER A 34 -14.46 19.62 -102.71
C SER A 34 -14.14 20.57 -103.88
N GLU A 35 -14.36 20.00 -105.07
CA GLU A 35 -13.90 20.43 -106.38
C GLU A 35 -14.88 21.37 -107.12
N MET A 36 -14.45 21.76 -108.33
CA MET A 36 -15.28 22.00 -109.52
C MET A 36 -15.82 23.43 -109.79
N MET A 37 -15.15 24.09 -110.75
CA MET A 37 -15.65 25.09 -111.73
C MET A 37 -16.75 26.10 -111.31
N GLY A 38 -16.31 27.28 -110.86
CA GLY A 38 -16.35 28.54 -111.64
C GLY A 38 -17.69 29.19 -112.06
N THR A 39 -17.65 30.52 -112.25
CA THR A 39 -18.09 31.22 -113.48
C THR A 39 -17.97 32.74 -113.28
N ILE A 40 -17.08 33.41 -114.01
CA ILE A 40 -17.20 34.85 -114.32
C ILE A 40 -17.13 35.02 -115.84
N LYS A 41 -18.33 35.18 -116.42
CA LYS A 41 -18.63 35.77 -117.73
C LYS A 41 -18.74 37.30 -117.56
N GLN A 42 -18.71 38.18 -118.56
CA GLN A 42 -18.55 38.13 -120.03
C GLN A 42 -18.17 39.56 -120.53
N LEU A 43 -18.06 39.75 -121.86
CA LEU A 43 -17.75 41.03 -122.56
C LEU A 43 -16.25 41.42 -122.46
N SER A 44 -15.54 41.93 -123.48
CA SER A 44 -15.79 42.15 -124.93
C SER A 44 -14.48 42.68 -125.58
N GLU A 45 -14.07 42.45 -126.84
CA GLU A 45 -14.64 41.69 -127.97
C GLU A 45 -13.57 41.43 -129.08
N ASN A 46 -13.96 40.78 -130.19
CA ASN A 46 -13.39 40.82 -131.55
C ASN A 46 -11.87 40.61 -131.84
N ARG A 47 -11.59 39.43 -132.45
CA ARG A 47 -10.68 39.19 -133.62
C ARG A 47 -9.31 39.89 -133.70
N CYS A 48 -8.20 39.14 -133.56
CA CYS A 48 -7.20 38.97 -134.65
C CYS A 48 -6.08 37.94 -134.32
N GLU A 49 -6.14 36.76 -134.97
CA GLU A 49 -5.02 35.80 -135.19
C GLU A 49 -3.85 35.82 -134.18
N ASP A 50 -4.15 35.49 -132.91
CA ASP A 50 -3.30 35.75 -131.74
C ASP A 50 -1.96 34.97 -131.70
N ARG A 51 -0.97 35.46 -132.43
CA ARG A 51 0.45 35.25 -132.12
C ARG A 51 0.95 36.38 -131.23
N ILE A 52 0.98 36.16 -129.92
CA ILE A 52 1.83 36.95 -129.03
C ILE A 52 3.26 36.90 -129.62
N PRO A 53 3.91 38.05 -129.90
CA PRO A 53 5.25 38.07 -130.47
C PRO A 53 6.22 37.23 -129.63
N SER A 54 7.17 36.56 -130.28
CA SER A 54 8.25 35.89 -129.55
C SER A 54 8.94 36.93 -128.66
N PRO A 55 8.91 36.77 -127.32
CA PRO A 55 9.17 37.88 -126.41
C PRO A 55 10.54 38.49 -126.71
N THR A 56 10.55 39.81 -126.80
CA THR A 56 11.76 40.60 -127.07
C THR A 56 12.84 40.27 -126.05
N ALA A 57 14.10 40.55 -126.37
CA ALA A 57 15.22 40.20 -125.48
C ALA A 57 15.03 40.77 -124.05
N MET A 58 14.44 41.97 -123.96
CA MET A 58 14.07 42.63 -122.70
C MET A 58 12.94 41.91 -121.95
N GLU A 59 11.87 41.49 -122.64
CA GLU A 59 10.79 40.70 -122.02
C GLU A 59 11.27 39.32 -121.57
N ARG A 60 12.21 38.69 -122.28
CA ARG A 60 12.83 37.43 -121.82
C ARG A 60 13.71 37.63 -120.59
N HIS A 61 14.48 38.72 -120.53
CA HIS A 61 15.25 39.08 -119.33
C HIS A 61 14.32 39.30 -118.13
N ALA A 62 13.32 40.17 -118.28
CA ALA A 62 12.33 40.46 -117.24
C ALA A 62 11.55 39.21 -116.79
N ASN A 63 11.24 38.26 -117.68
CA ASN A 63 10.62 36.99 -117.31
C ASN A 63 11.56 36.06 -116.51
N VAL A 64 12.86 36.07 -116.80
CA VAL A 64 13.86 35.31 -116.01
C VAL A 64 14.07 35.95 -114.64
N GLU A 65 14.17 37.28 -114.56
CA GLU A 65 14.23 38.01 -113.29
C GLU A 65 12.96 37.78 -112.45
N LEU A 66 11.77 37.86 -113.07
CA LEU A 66 10.50 37.56 -112.42
C LEU A 66 10.40 36.10 -111.98
N ALA A 67 10.98 35.15 -112.73
CA ALA A 67 11.06 33.74 -112.31
C ALA A 67 12.02 33.54 -111.14
N SER A 68 13.16 34.25 -111.12
CA SER A 68 14.12 34.24 -110.01
C SER A 68 13.49 34.82 -108.74
N ALA A 69 12.89 36.00 -108.82
CA ALA A 69 12.17 36.64 -107.70
C ALA A 69 11.00 35.76 -107.21
N LYS A 70 10.28 35.07 -108.11
CA LYS A 70 9.25 34.08 -107.72
C LYS A 70 9.85 32.84 -107.04
N ALA A 71 11.06 32.42 -107.39
CA ALA A 71 11.75 31.31 -106.72
C ALA A 71 12.28 31.72 -105.33
N GLU A 72 12.79 32.94 -105.19
CA GLU A 72 13.19 33.52 -103.90
C GLU A 72 11.99 33.74 -102.97
N LEU A 73 10.87 34.24 -103.50
CA LEU A 73 9.60 34.34 -102.75
C LEU A 73 9.07 32.97 -102.30
N ARG A 74 9.31 31.88 -103.04
CA ARG A 74 9.02 30.52 -102.55
C ARG A 74 9.96 30.13 -101.42
N LYS A 75 11.28 30.27 -101.60
CA LYS A 75 12.26 29.97 -100.53
C LYS A 75 11.97 30.74 -99.24
N LEU A 76 11.61 32.02 -99.34
CA LEU A 76 11.23 32.85 -98.20
C LEU A 76 9.94 32.37 -97.53
N ARG A 77 8.95 31.88 -98.29
CA ARG A 77 7.73 31.26 -97.73
C ARG A 77 8.02 29.94 -97.03
N ASN A 78 8.75 29.02 -97.69
CA ASN A 78 9.20 27.78 -97.07
C ASN A 78 9.97 28.04 -95.76
N MET A 79 10.89 29.00 -95.73
CA MET A 79 11.61 29.39 -94.51
C MET A 79 10.76 30.13 -93.47
N ILE A 80 9.57 30.63 -93.82
CA ILE A 80 8.59 31.15 -92.84
C ILE A 80 7.74 30.00 -92.31
N GLU A 81 7.27 29.11 -93.19
CA GLU A 81 6.54 27.88 -92.86
C GLU A 81 7.35 27.00 -91.89
N GLU A 82 8.62 26.69 -92.21
CA GLU A 82 9.57 25.99 -91.33
C GLU A 82 9.81 26.69 -89.97
N ARG A 83 9.62 28.02 -89.89
CA ARG A 83 9.79 28.79 -88.65
C ARG A 83 8.51 28.85 -87.84
N ASP A 84 7.35 28.92 -88.49
CA ASP A 84 6.05 28.87 -87.84
C ASP A 84 5.78 27.46 -87.28
N GLU A 85 6.23 26.40 -87.97
CA GLU A 85 6.27 25.02 -87.44
C GLU A 85 7.14 24.92 -86.18
N LEU A 86 8.39 25.40 -86.22
CA LEU A 86 9.27 25.42 -85.04
C LEU A 86 8.71 26.28 -83.89
N ILE A 87 8.01 27.37 -84.21
CA ILE A 87 7.33 28.23 -83.22
C ILE A 87 6.11 27.51 -82.62
N ALA A 88 5.44 26.61 -83.35
CA ALA A 88 4.39 25.75 -82.81
C ALA A 88 4.98 24.68 -81.87
N GLU A 89 6.01 23.94 -82.31
CA GLU A 89 6.70 22.95 -81.47
C GLU A 89 7.19 23.55 -80.14
N LEU A 90 7.79 24.74 -80.18
CA LEU A 90 8.27 25.44 -78.98
C LEU A 90 7.15 26.00 -78.09
N LYS A 91 5.93 26.18 -78.60
CA LYS A 91 4.75 26.52 -77.78
C LYS A 91 4.19 25.27 -77.11
N ASP A 92 4.00 24.19 -77.85
CA ASP A 92 3.52 22.91 -77.32
C ASP A 92 4.48 22.41 -76.21
N GLU A 93 5.80 22.53 -76.41
CA GLU A 93 6.82 22.20 -75.41
C GLU A 93 6.90 23.20 -74.24
N ALA A 94 6.34 24.41 -74.37
CA ALA A 94 6.17 25.36 -73.27
C ALA A 94 4.90 25.05 -72.46
N GLU A 95 3.77 24.84 -73.13
CA GLU A 95 2.49 24.47 -72.50
C GLU A 95 2.60 23.15 -71.72
N ALA A 96 3.30 22.14 -72.27
CA ALA A 96 3.62 20.91 -71.56
C ALA A 96 4.40 21.15 -70.26
N ARG A 97 5.38 22.07 -70.27
CA ARG A 97 6.15 22.45 -69.08
C ARG A 97 5.31 23.25 -68.08
N GLU A 98 4.41 24.10 -68.52
CA GLU A 98 3.48 24.80 -67.61
C GLU A 98 2.55 23.81 -66.90
N VAL A 99 2.02 22.82 -67.63
CA VAL A 99 1.21 21.73 -67.05
C VAL A 99 1.99 20.93 -66.00
N ASP A 100 3.25 20.58 -66.26
CA ASP A 100 4.08 19.86 -65.28
C ASP A 100 4.51 20.74 -64.09
N LEU A 101 4.74 22.04 -64.30
CA LEU A 101 4.96 23.00 -63.21
C LEU A 101 3.72 23.16 -62.33
N LEU A 102 2.51 23.05 -62.89
CA LEU A 102 1.26 23.06 -62.12
C LEU A 102 1.08 21.79 -61.29
N LYS A 103 1.38 20.59 -61.85
CA LYS A 103 1.39 19.33 -61.08
C LYS A 103 2.34 19.40 -59.89
N MET A 104 3.60 19.80 -60.12
CA MET A 104 4.62 19.96 -59.09
C MET A 104 4.21 20.98 -58.01
N GLN A 105 3.47 22.03 -58.38
CA GLN A 105 2.91 22.99 -57.41
C GLN A 105 1.75 22.41 -56.59
N GLN A 106 0.90 21.56 -57.18
CA GLN A 106 -0.15 20.85 -56.46
C GLN A 106 0.44 19.82 -55.48
N GLU A 107 1.36 18.97 -55.94
CA GLU A 107 2.05 17.98 -55.10
C GLU A 107 2.73 18.65 -53.90
N ARG A 108 3.44 19.78 -54.13
CA ARG A 108 4.01 20.59 -53.05
C ARG A 108 2.97 21.12 -52.07
N LEU A 109 1.78 21.51 -52.54
CA LEU A 109 0.69 21.96 -51.67
C LEU A 109 0.07 20.81 -50.86
N GLU A 110 0.06 19.59 -51.41
CA GLU A 110 -0.43 18.38 -50.71
C GLU A 110 0.58 17.92 -49.66
N LEU A 111 1.86 17.81 -49.99
CA LEU A 111 2.94 17.55 -49.02
C LEU A 111 2.98 18.60 -47.88
N VAL A 112 2.61 19.86 -48.14
CA VAL A 112 2.49 20.90 -47.11
C VAL A 112 1.23 20.76 -46.23
N LYS A 113 0.14 20.12 -46.71
CA LYS A 113 -0.99 19.73 -45.86
C LYS A 113 -0.58 18.55 -44.96
N ASP A 114 0.04 17.54 -45.54
CA ASP A 114 0.44 16.32 -44.82
C ASP A 114 1.48 16.62 -43.74
N ALA A 115 2.45 17.50 -44.03
CA ALA A 115 3.43 17.97 -43.05
C ALA A 115 2.80 18.76 -41.88
N ARG A 116 1.62 19.38 -42.08
CA ARG A 116 0.84 20.02 -41.00
C ARG A 116 0.06 19.00 -40.20
N ALA A 117 -0.71 18.12 -40.84
CA ALA A 117 -1.42 17.04 -40.16
C ALA A 117 -0.47 16.16 -39.33
N ALA A 118 0.71 15.82 -39.88
CA ALA A 118 1.75 15.10 -39.17
C ALA A 118 2.41 15.90 -38.03
N LYS A 119 2.28 17.24 -38.01
CA LYS A 119 2.62 18.07 -36.83
C LYS A 119 1.49 18.02 -35.82
N ASP A 120 0.25 18.24 -36.24
CA ASP A 120 -0.91 18.27 -35.35
C ASP A 120 -1.04 16.93 -34.59
N TYR A 121 -0.80 15.79 -35.24
CA TYR A 121 -0.73 14.48 -34.58
C TYR A 121 0.47 14.30 -33.64
N ARG A 122 1.60 15.00 -33.84
CA ARG A 122 2.71 15.01 -32.86
C ARG A 122 2.34 15.83 -31.63
N ASP A 123 1.79 17.03 -31.83
CA ASP A 123 1.29 17.89 -30.76
C ASP A 123 0.22 17.16 -29.92
N GLU A 124 -0.69 16.40 -30.55
CA GLU A 124 -1.65 15.52 -29.87
C GLU A 124 -0.97 14.37 -29.11
N LEU A 125 0.01 13.69 -29.69
CA LEU A 125 0.76 12.62 -29.03
C LEU A 125 1.55 13.13 -27.81
N GLU A 126 2.17 14.31 -27.90
CA GLU A 126 2.85 14.96 -26.77
C GLU A 126 1.84 15.30 -25.65
N CYS A 127 0.65 15.81 -26.01
CA CYS A 127 -0.44 16.03 -25.06
C CYS A 127 -0.95 14.74 -24.40
N LEU A 128 -0.97 13.62 -25.13
CA LEU A 128 -1.35 12.31 -24.59
C LEU A 128 -0.25 11.71 -23.70
N GLN A 129 1.03 11.87 -24.07
CA GLN A 129 2.17 11.45 -23.25
C GLN A 129 2.20 12.21 -21.91
N HIS A 130 1.96 13.53 -21.91
CA HIS A 130 1.85 14.28 -20.66
C HIS A 130 0.66 13.83 -19.79
N LYS A 131 -0.46 13.43 -20.40
CA LYS A 131 -1.60 12.83 -19.67
C LYS A 131 -1.24 11.47 -19.08
N LEU A 132 -0.51 10.63 -19.82
CA LEU A 132 -0.04 9.33 -19.35
C LEU A 132 0.92 9.49 -18.16
N VAL A 133 1.95 10.31 -18.28
CA VAL A 133 2.90 10.60 -17.18
C VAL A 133 2.20 11.18 -15.94
N ASN A 134 1.11 11.92 -16.10
CA ASN A 134 0.29 12.37 -14.97
C ASN A 134 -0.57 11.24 -14.38
N TYR A 135 -1.06 10.31 -15.20
CA TYR A 135 -1.75 9.10 -14.74
C TYR A 135 -0.81 8.18 -13.95
N ASP A 136 0.40 7.93 -14.46
CA ASP A 136 1.42 7.10 -13.81
C ASP A 136 1.78 7.64 -12.42
N LYS A 137 1.90 8.97 -12.27
CA LYS A 137 2.09 9.65 -10.98
C LYS A 137 0.91 9.43 -10.03
N LEU A 138 -0.33 9.59 -10.53
CA LEU A 138 -1.54 9.37 -9.73
C LEU A 138 -1.71 7.90 -9.33
N GLU A 139 -1.28 6.95 -10.17
CA GLU A 139 -1.28 5.52 -9.85
C GLU A 139 -0.19 5.19 -8.81
N ALA A 140 1.00 5.77 -8.92
CA ALA A 140 2.05 5.63 -7.91
C ALA A 140 1.62 6.20 -6.54
N ASP A 141 0.97 7.37 -6.51
CA ASP A 141 0.45 7.96 -5.28
C ASP A 141 -0.75 7.18 -4.72
N ASN A 142 -1.60 6.60 -5.57
CA ASN A 142 -2.64 5.65 -5.18
C ASN A 142 -2.03 4.39 -4.55
N GLY A 143 -0.90 3.90 -5.07
CA GLY A 143 -0.08 2.85 -4.44
C GLY A 143 0.38 3.21 -3.03
N LYS A 144 1.02 4.38 -2.86
CA LYS A 144 1.46 4.90 -1.55
C LYS A 144 0.29 5.08 -0.57
N LEU A 145 -0.90 5.44 -1.06
CA LEU A 145 -2.10 5.58 -0.23
C LEU A 145 -2.70 4.23 0.19
N LYS A 146 -2.62 3.20 -0.65
CA LYS A 146 -2.98 1.81 -0.28
C LYS A 146 -2.03 1.26 0.78
N GLU A 147 -0.72 1.45 0.62
CA GLU A 147 0.31 1.06 1.58
C GLU A 147 0.06 1.67 2.97
N LYS A 148 -0.13 3.00 3.02
CA LYS A 148 -0.52 3.72 4.25
C LYS A 148 -1.85 3.27 4.84
N LEU A 149 -2.78 2.75 4.04
CA LEU A 149 -4.05 2.21 4.53
C LEU A 149 -3.86 0.83 5.17
N SER A 150 -3.03 -0.04 4.58
CA SER A 150 -2.62 -1.29 5.22
C SER A 150 -1.80 -1.07 6.50
N ASP A 151 -0.90 -0.08 6.55
CA ASP A 151 -0.20 0.30 7.78
C ASP A 151 -1.19 0.73 8.87
N LEU A 152 -2.15 1.59 8.50
CA LEU A 152 -3.17 2.10 9.41
C LEU A 152 -4.12 0.99 9.91
N ASP A 153 -4.39 -0.03 9.10
CA ASP A 153 -5.14 -1.23 9.53
C ASP A 153 -4.30 -2.18 10.40
N PHE A 154 -2.99 -2.30 10.15
CA PHE A 154 -2.06 -2.98 11.06
C PHE A 154 -1.99 -2.27 12.43
N PHE A 155 -1.87 -0.93 12.45
CA PHE A 155 -1.87 -0.16 13.69
C PHE A 155 -3.22 -0.23 14.42
N LYS A 156 -4.37 -0.24 13.72
CA LYS A 156 -5.67 -0.55 14.35
C LYS A 156 -5.64 -1.90 15.05
N SER A 157 -5.17 -2.95 14.36
CA SER A 157 -5.10 -4.31 14.87
C SER A 157 -4.19 -4.42 16.12
N ARG A 158 -3.01 -3.77 16.10
CA ARG A 158 -2.14 -3.72 17.28
C ARG A 158 -2.76 -2.88 18.41
N VAL A 159 -3.55 -1.85 18.13
CA VAL A 159 -4.28 -1.07 19.14
C VAL A 159 -5.47 -1.84 19.73
N THR A 160 -6.17 -2.69 18.98
CA THR A 160 -7.20 -3.58 19.56
C THR A 160 -6.55 -4.66 20.42
N GLN A 161 -5.48 -5.30 19.94
CA GLN A 161 -4.72 -6.27 20.73
C GLN A 161 -4.16 -5.64 22.02
N LEU A 162 -3.62 -4.42 21.96
CA LEU A 162 -3.15 -3.70 23.15
C LEU A 162 -4.29 -3.31 24.11
N LYS A 163 -5.53 -3.16 23.64
CA LYS A 163 -6.69 -2.95 24.53
C LYS A 163 -7.08 -4.25 25.22
N GLU A 164 -7.16 -5.36 24.49
CA GLU A 164 -7.41 -6.69 25.03
C GLU A 164 -6.32 -7.08 26.06
N GLU A 165 -5.04 -6.82 25.76
CA GLU A 165 -3.91 -6.98 26.69
C GLU A 165 -4.07 -6.12 27.97
N ASN A 166 -4.53 -4.86 27.85
CA ASN A 166 -4.76 -3.98 29.01
C ASN A 166 -6.03 -4.35 29.81
N GLU A 167 -7.11 -4.78 29.16
CA GLU A 167 -8.35 -5.22 29.81
C GLU A 167 -8.09 -6.47 30.66
N LEU A 168 -7.34 -7.45 30.15
CA LEU A 168 -6.90 -8.61 30.92
C LEU A 168 -5.99 -8.26 32.11
N VAL A 169 -5.12 -7.25 31.96
CA VAL A 169 -4.32 -6.72 33.09
C VAL A 169 -5.21 -6.01 34.12
N GLN A 170 -6.22 -5.25 33.67
CA GLN A 170 -7.15 -4.55 34.56
C GLN A 170 -8.05 -5.54 35.33
N GLU A 171 -8.53 -6.63 34.69
CA GLU A 171 -9.20 -7.74 35.37
C GLU A 171 -8.29 -8.40 36.42
N SER A 172 -7.01 -8.62 36.08
CA SER A 172 -6.03 -9.18 37.02
C SER A 172 -5.77 -8.24 38.21
N CYS A 173 -5.70 -6.92 37.98
CA CYS A 173 -5.61 -5.92 39.04
C CYS A 173 -6.86 -5.92 39.94
N SER A 174 -8.07 -5.90 39.36
CA SER A 174 -9.32 -5.95 40.12
C SER A 174 -9.41 -7.21 41.00
N LEU A 175 -8.97 -8.37 40.48
CA LEU A 175 -8.94 -9.62 41.24
C LEU A 175 -7.91 -9.61 42.39
N LEU A 176 -6.81 -8.85 42.25
CA LEU A 176 -5.83 -8.64 43.32
C LEU A 176 -6.32 -7.62 44.35
N GLU A 177 -7.06 -6.59 43.93
CA GLU A 177 -7.72 -5.63 44.81
C GLU A 177 -8.82 -6.31 45.65
N ASP A 178 -9.67 -7.17 45.04
CA ASP A 178 -10.66 -8.00 45.75
C ASP A 178 -10.01 -8.90 46.81
N GLN A 179 -8.86 -9.51 46.48
CA GLN A 179 -8.10 -10.35 47.41
C GLN A 179 -7.48 -9.51 48.55
N LEU A 180 -6.95 -8.33 48.24
CA LEU A 180 -6.41 -7.41 49.23
C LEU A 180 -7.52 -6.90 50.17
N GLU A 181 -8.67 -6.50 49.65
CA GLU A 181 -9.80 -6.03 50.45
C GLU A 181 -10.38 -7.18 51.29
N GLN A 182 -10.46 -8.41 50.77
CA GLN A 182 -10.80 -9.59 51.56
C GLN A 182 -9.79 -9.84 52.69
N CYS A 183 -8.49 -9.63 52.46
CA CYS A 183 -7.47 -9.71 53.51
C CYS A 183 -7.60 -8.56 54.53
N GLN A 184 -7.89 -7.33 54.10
CA GLN A 184 -8.15 -6.20 55.01
C GLN A 184 -9.39 -6.46 55.88
N ARG A 185 -10.50 -6.98 55.30
CA ARG A 185 -11.69 -7.41 56.04
C ARG A 185 -11.36 -8.51 57.06
N LYS A 186 -10.51 -9.49 56.71
CA LYS A 186 -10.02 -10.52 57.65
C LYS A 186 -9.20 -9.92 58.80
N VAL A 187 -8.33 -8.94 58.53
CA VAL A 187 -7.54 -8.24 59.56
C VAL A 187 -8.44 -7.39 60.47
N SER A 188 -9.39 -6.64 59.92
CA SER A 188 -10.36 -5.87 60.73
C SER A 188 -11.18 -6.77 61.65
N ASN A 189 -11.66 -7.91 61.15
CA ASN A 189 -12.35 -8.91 61.95
C ASN A 189 -11.44 -9.51 63.06
N HIS A 190 -10.12 -9.57 62.84
CA HIS A 190 -9.17 -10.01 63.86
C HIS A 190 -8.99 -8.94 64.94
N THR A 191 -8.73 -7.68 64.57
CA THR A 191 -8.58 -6.57 65.53
C THR A 191 -9.85 -6.34 66.35
N ASP A 192 -11.04 -6.53 65.76
CA ASP A 192 -12.32 -6.50 66.46
C ASP A 192 -12.48 -7.62 67.50
N MET A 193 -11.83 -8.77 67.28
CA MET A 193 -11.80 -9.88 68.25
C MET A 193 -10.71 -9.67 69.30
N GLU A 194 -9.54 -9.11 68.94
CA GLU A 194 -8.50 -8.70 69.88
C GLU A 194 -9.01 -7.63 70.85
N ALA A 195 -9.77 -6.64 70.36
CA ALA A 195 -10.41 -5.62 71.19
C ALA A 195 -11.39 -6.26 72.21
N LYS A 196 -12.28 -7.15 71.75
CA LYS A 196 -13.21 -7.88 72.65
C LYS A 196 -12.45 -8.74 73.67
N LEU A 197 -11.36 -9.38 73.27
CA LEU A 197 -10.49 -10.13 74.19
C LEU A 197 -9.80 -9.21 75.22
N ALA A 198 -9.38 -8.01 74.83
CA ALA A 198 -8.84 -7.01 75.74
C ALA A 198 -9.91 -6.48 76.72
N ASP A 199 -11.14 -6.25 76.26
CA ASP A 199 -12.27 -5.86 77.11
C ASP A 199 -12.61 -6.95 78.13
N TYR A 200 -12.71 -8.22 77.71
CA TYR A 200 -12.92 -9.34 78.64
C TYR A 200 -11.75 -9.50 79.62
N GLN A 201 -10.49 -9.30 79.19
CA GLN A 201 -9.35 -9.25 80.10
C GLN A 201 -9.43 -8.08 81.09
N HIS A 202 -9.98 -6.93 80.68
CA HIS A 202 -10.17 -5.78 81.56
C HIS A 202 -11.27 -6.04 82.58
N GLN A 203 -12.41 -6.60 82.17
CA GLN A 203 -13.49 -7.03 83.07
C GLN A 203 -12.99 -8.07 84.09
N ILE A 204 -12.20 -9.06 83.67
CA ILE A 204 -11.58 -10.03 84.58
C ILE A 204 -10.64 -9.33 85.58
N LYS A 205 -9.86 -8.33 85.14
CA LYS A 205 -8.99 -7.53 86.04
C LYS A 205 -9.80 -6.67 87.02
N GLN A 206 -10.94 -6.12 86.61
CA GLN A 206 -11.88 -5.40 87.49
C GLN A 206 -12.44 -6.35 88.56
N TYR A 207 -13.08 -7.47 88.16
CA TYR A 207 -13.61 -8.44 89.12
C TYR A 207 -12.55 -9.00 90.08
N VAL A 208 -11.31 -9.20 89.63
CA VAL A 208 -10.20 -9.58 90.51
C VAL A 208 -9.83 -8.46 91.47
N ALA A 209 -9.83 -7.20 91.03
CA ALA A 209 -9.60 -6.05 91.92
C ALA A 209 -10.70 -5.95 92.99
N ASP A 210 -11.98 -6.03 92.60
CA ASP A 210 -13.14 -6.01 93.49
C ASP A 210 -13.03 -7.13 94.54
N ILE A 211 -12.74 -8.37 94.10
CA ILE A 211 -12.51 -9.52 94.99
C ILE A 211 -11.33 -9.27 95.96
N THR A 212 -10.29 -8.53 95.56
CA THR A 212 -9.21 -8.15 96.50
C THR A 212 -9.58 -7.02 97.45
N GLU A 213 -10.52 -6.15 97.09
CA GLU A 213 -11.04 -5.13 98.01
C GLU A 213 -11.99 -5.75 99.04
N ASP A 214 -12.92 -6.61 98.60
CA ASP A 214 -13.79 -7.38 99.50
C ASP A 214 -12.96 -8.27 100.46
N ARG A 215 -11.86 -8.88 99.98
CA ARG A 215 -10.92 -9.60 100.87
C ARG A 215 -10.28 -8.70 101.92
N LYS A 216 -9.76 -7.53 101.55
CA LYS A 216 -9.21 -6.55 102.52
C LYS A 216 -10.27 -6.08 103.51
N LYS A 217 -11.51 -5.91 103.07
CA LYS A 217 -12.64 -5.51 103.91
C LYS A 217 -13.04 -6.61 104.89
N ILE A 218 -13.03 -7.88 104.46
CA ILE A 218 -13.19 -9.05 105.33
C ILE A 218 -12.04 -9.13 106.34
N GLU A 219 -10.78 -8.94 105.91
CA GLU A 219 -9.62 -8.90 106.81
C GLU A 219 -9.73 -7.79 107.85
N GLN A 220 -10.14 -6.57 107.45
CA GLN A 220 -10.40 -5.45 108.36
C GLN A 220 -11.51 -5.77 109.37
N LEU A 221 -12.63 -6.32 108.92
CA LEU A 221 -13.74 -6.72 109.79
C LEU A 221 -13.36 -7.87 110.75
N LEU A 222 -12.49 -8.79 110.34
CA LEU A 222 -11.94 -9.83 111.22
C LEU A 222 -10.99 -9.24 112.28
N VAL A 223 -10.14 -8.27 111.91
CA VAL A 223 -9.25 -7.56 112.85
C VAL A 223 -10.05 -6.70 113.82
N GLU A 224 -11.11 -6.03 113.36
CA GLU A 224 -12.01 -5.26 114.23
C GLU A 224 -12.87 -6.17 115.14
N ASN A 225 -13.43 -7.26 114.63
CA ASN A 225 -14.14 -8.22 115.48
C ASN A 225 -13.18 -8.79 116.55
N GLY A 226 -11.96 -9.16 116.17
CA GLY A 226 -10.90 -9.56 117.11
C GLY A 226 -10.39 -8.43 118.02
N ARG A 227 -10.74 -7.16 117.77
CA ARG A 227 -10.55 -6.02 118.71
C ARG A 227 -11.71 -5.94 119.69
N LEU A 228 -12.94 -5.96 119.18
CA LEU A 228 -14.17 -5.91 119.96
C LEU A 228 -14.30 -7.12 120.91
N GLU A 229 -13.86 -8.32 120.50
CA GLU A 229 -13.77 -9.50 121.37
C GLU A 229 -12.81 -9.29 122.54
N ARG A 230 -11.65 -8.66 122.31
CA ARG A 230 -10.67 -8.33 123.38
C ARG A 230 -11.17 -7.23 124.30
N GLU A 231 -11.86 -6.22 123.76
CA GLU A 231 -12.50 -5.17 124.56
C GLU A 231 -13.65 -5.73 125.39
N LEU A 232 -14.49 -6.59 124.82
CA LEU A 232 -15.54 -7.32 125.54
C LEU A 232 -14.97 -8.21 126.64
N GLN A 233 -13.87 -8.94 126.39
CA GLN A 233 -13.16 -9.70 127.42
C GLN A 233 -12.58 -8.78 128.51
N SER A 234 -12.07 -7.60 128.17
CA SER A 234 -11.58 -6.62 129.14
C SER A 234 -12.71 -6.04 130.00
N GLU A 235 -13.85 -5.68 129.40
CA GLU A 235 -15.03 -5.24 130.15
C GLU A 235 -15.63 -6.38 130.99
N GLN A 236 -15.64 -7.62 130.51
CA GLN A 236 -16.01 -8.78 131.34
C GLN A 236 -15.08 -8.96 132.54
N GLN A 237 -13.76 -8.77 132.37
CA GLN A 237 -12.80 -8.80 133.49
C GLN A 237 -13.00 -7.61 134.46
N LYS A 238 -13.34 -6.42 133.96
CA LYS A 238 -13.69 -5.25 134.78
C LYS A 238 -14.98 -5.50 135.56
N CYS A 239 -16.04 -6.02 134.91
CA CYS A 239 -17.30 -6.41 135.54
C CYS A 239 -17.08 -7.47 136.63
N LEU A 240 -16.34 -8.55 136.36
CA LEU A 240 -15.97 -9.56 137.37
C LEU A 240 -15.15 -8.96 138.53
N THR A 241 -14.40 -7.88 138.29
CA THR A 241 -13.65 -7.17 139.34
C THR A 241 -14.52 -6.19 140.13
N LEU A 242 -15.51 -5.56 139.47
CA LEU A 242 -16.54 -4.75 140.13
C LEU A 242 -17.49 -5.64 140.94
N GLU A 243 -17.86 -6.83 140.47
CA GLU A 243 -18.62 -7.82 141.25
C GLU A 243 -17.87 -8.28 142.51
N ARG A 244 -16.55 -8.47 142.43
CA ARG A 244 -15.71 -8.72 143.62
C ARG A 244 -15.75 -7.53 144.57
N LYS A 245 -15.54 -6.30 144.08
CA LYS A 245 -15.63 -5.08 144.92
C LYS A 245 -17.01 -4.88 145.54
N VAL A 246 -18.09 -5.15 144.81
CA VAL A 246 -19.48 -5.06 145.28
C VAL A 246 -19.83 -6.19 146.26
N LYS A 247 -19.14 -7.34 146.21
CA LYS A 247 -19.22 -8.36 147.27
C LYS A 247 -18.51 -7.88 148.54
N CYS A 248 -17.28 -7.37 148.44
CA CYS A 248 -16.57 -6.79 149.61
C CYS A 248 -17.36 -5.64 150.27
N MET A 249 -17.85 -4.66 149.50
CA MET A 249 -18.68 -3.55 150.01
C MET A 249 -20.09 -3.98 150.47
N LYS A 250 -20.46 -5.26 150.37
CA LYS A 250 -21.68 -5.83 150.99
C LYS A 250 -21.42 -6.58 152.29
N GLU A 251 -20.16 -6.83 152.62
CA GLU A 251 -19.75 -7.57 153.82
C GLU A 251 -19.22 -6.62 154.92
N GLU A 252 -18.72 -5.44 154.56
CA GLU A 252 -18.16 -4.44 155.49
C GLU A 252 -18.86 -3.07 155.42
N GLU A 253 -20.07 -2.94 155.97
CA GLU A 253 -20.49 -1.69 156.66
C GLU A 253 -21.71 -1.90 157.58
N LYS A 254 -21.46 -2.34 158.81
CA LYS A 254 -22.38 -2.20 159.95
C LYS A 254 -21.73 -1.40 161.07
N GLN A 255 -22.25 -0.18 161.26
CA GLN A 255 -22.17 0.62 162.48
C GLN A 255 -20.82 1.29 162.84
N CYS A 256 -20.67 2.51 162.29
CA CYS A 256 -20.59 3.77 163.07
C CYS A 256 -19.22 4.46 163.29
N GLY A 257 -19.06 5.64 162.69
CA GLY A 257 -18.44 6.82 163.31
C GLY A 257 -17.09 7.29 162.76
N GLY A 258 -17.02 8.50 162.16
CA GLY A 258 -15.76 9.18 161.84
C GLY A 258 -15.77 10.09 160.60
N GLU A 259 -15.97 11.39 160.83
CA GLU A 259 -15.56 12.59 160.07
C GLU A 259 -15.01 12.52 158.62
N ASN A 260 -15.66 13.31 157.74
CA ASN A 260 -15.12 14.24 156.72
C ASN A 260 -14.08 13.77 155.67
N PHE A 261 -14.45 13.85 154.38
CA PHE A 261 -14.13 14.97 153.43
C PHE A 261 -14.93 14.69 152.12
N GLU A 262 -15.89 15.54 151.72
CA GLU A 262 -15.77 16.57 150.66
C GLU A 262 -15.67 16.05 149.19
N SER A 263 -16.08 16.79 148.15
CA SER A 263 -17.05 17.90 148.04
C SER A 263 -17.32 18.16 146.54
N LEU A 264 -18.59 18.08 146.10
CA LEU A 264 -19.02 18.64 144.80
C LEU A 264 -20.55 18.87 144.68
N GLY A 265 -21.28 18.86 145.81
CA GLY A 265 -22.66 19.37 145.89
C GLY A 265 -22.73 20.87 146.15
N SER A 266 -21.58 21.53 146.32
CA SER A 266 -21.45 22.88 146.89
C SER A 266 -21.13 23.96 145.86
N GLN A 267 -21.85 23.99 144.73
CA GLN A 267 -21.70 25.05 143.71
C GLN A 267 -23.03 25.57 143.14
N ILE A 268 -24.15 25.30 143.82
CA ILE A 268 -25.53 25.69 143.40
C ILE A 268 -26.26 26.46 144.54
N ALA A 269 -25.56 26.89 145.61
CA ALA A 269 -26.21 27.26 146.88
C ALA A 269 -25.76 28.56 147.59
N GLU A 270 -24.78 29.33 147.09
CA GLU A 270 -24.25 30.50 147.83
C GLU A 270 -24.63 31.90 147.31
N ASP A 271 -24.75 32.13 146.00
CA ASP A 271 -24.95 33.49 145.47
C ASP A 271 -26.36 34.09 145.77
N ASP A 272 -27.42 33.29 145.72
CA ASP A 272 -28.80 33.77 145.95
C ASP A 272 -29.08 34.22 147.40
N LYS A 273 -28.18 33.91 148.36
CA LYS A 273 -28.50 34.02 149.79
C LYS A 273 -27.86 35.20 150.52
N LYS A 274 -26.97 35.96 149.87
CA LYS A 274 -26.20 37.03 150.55
C LYS A 274 -26.86 38.42 150.52
N ARG A 275 -27.84 38.69 149.66
CA ARG A 275 -28.36 40.07 149.45
C ARG A 275 -29.76 40.37 150.04
N ILE A 276 -30.50 39.37 150.50
CA ILE A 276 -31.87 39.56 151.03
C ILE A 276 -31.89 39.95 152.52
N LEU A 277 -30.90 39.51 153.31
CA LEU A 277 -30.89 39.65 154.77
C LEU A 277 -30.47 41.03 155.32
N GLU A 278 -30.09 41.99 154.48
CA GLU A 278 -29.61 43.31 154.93
C GLU A 278 -30.72 44.37 155.08
N LEU A 279 -31.88 44.22 154.41
CA LEU A 279 -32.92 45.27 154.37
C LEU A 279 -34.21 44.95 155.14
N GLU A 280 -34.48 43.70 155.50
CA GLU A 280 -35.64 43.36 156.35
C GLU A 280 -35.50 43.81 157.82
N LEU A 281 -34.27 44.14 158.25
CA LEU A 281 -33.91 44.39 159.65
C LEU A 281 -34.05 45.85 160.10
N GLU A 282 -34.08 46.82 159.18
CA GLU A 282 -34.09 48.24 159.54
C GLU A 282 -35.51 48.80 159.75
N ASN A 283 -36.37 48.76 158.74
CA ASN A 283 -37.66 49.48 158.75
C ASN A 283 -38.86 48.70 159.34
N ARG A 284 -38.61 47.79 160.29
CA ARG A 284 -39.63 47.37 161.28
C ARG A 284 -39.60 48.20 162.58
N LYS A 285 -38.62 49.09 162.76
CA LYS A 285 -38.49 49.96 163.96
C LYS A 285 -39.38 51.21 163.97
N LEU A 286 -40.08 51.53 162.88
CA LEU A 286 -41.08 52.62 162.82
C LEU A 286 -42.54 52.13 162.84
N ARG A 287 -42.79 51.06 163.61
CA ARG A 287 -44.10 50.87 164.25
C ARG A 287 -44.31 51.94 165.35
N THR A 288 -45.50 51.94 165.96
CA THR A 288 -45.79 52.55 167.28
C THR A 288 -45.74 54.10 167.40
N LYS A 289 -46.56 54.82 166.62
CA LYS A 289 -47.12 56.13 167.06
C LYS A 289 -48.59 56.33 166.64
N LEU A 290 -49.52 55.85 167.49
CA LEU A 290 -50.96 56.18 167.57
C LEU A 290 -51.81 55.88 166.32
N ALA A 291 -52.97 55.22 166.34
CA ALA A 291 -53.80 54.63 167.40
C ALA A 291 -54.38 55.60 168.46
N ASN A 292 -55.60 56.11 168.19
CA ASN A 292 -56.81 56.14 169.05
C ASN A 292 -57.62 57.45 168.98
N ALA A 293 -58.94 57.36 168.68
CA ALA A 293 -60.05 58.13 169.27
C ALA A 293 -61.40 57.80 168.58
N ASN A 294 -62.54 57.96 169.27
CA ASN A 294 -63.91 57.71 168.78
C ASN A 294 -64.92 58.71 169.39
N SER A 295 -66.10 58.84 168.73
CA SER A 295 -67.43 59.28 169.23
C SER A 295 -67.83 60.77 169.47
N CYS A 296 -69.09 61.05 169.09
CA CYS A 296 -70.10 62.06 169.49
C CYS A 296 -69.95 63.60 169.26
N GLU A 297 -71.05 64.17 168.70
CA GLU A 297 -71.76 65.44 169.02
C GLU A 297 -71.05 66.83 168.99
N GLU A 298 -71.70 67.98 168.71
CA GLU A 298 -72.87 68.29 167.85
C GLU A 298 -72.90 69.79 167.42
N VAL A 299 -73.60 70.09 166.32
CA VAL A 299 -74.16 71.40 165.82
C VAL A 299 -73.58 72.76 166.29
N GLY A 300 -72.25 72.98 166.23
CA GLY A 300 -71.65 74.31 166.47
C GLY A 300 -71.06 75.03 165.23
N GLU A 301 -70.40 74.29 164.34
CA GLU A 301 -69.28 74.85 163.56
C GLU A 301 -69.60 75.25 162.10
N VAL A 302 -70.81 74.93 161.59
CA VAL A 302 -71.14 75.02 160.16
C VAL A 302 -71.04 76.45 159.62
N HIS A 303 -71.45 77.46 160.40
CA HIS A 303 -71.49 78.85 159.96
C HIS A 303 -70.10 79.44 159.66
N ALA A 304 -69.05 78.93 160.33
CA ALA A 304 -67.66 79.40 160.15
C ALA A 304 -66.94 78.79 158.93
N LYS A 305 -67.60 77.91 158.15
CA LYS A 305 -66.99 77.26 156.98
C LYS A 305 -67.36 77.95 155.66
N LEU A 306 -68.57 78.50 155.56
CA LEU A 306 -69.07 79.15 154.34
C LEU A 306 -68.23 80.36 153.88
N LEU A 307 -67.75 81.18 154.83
CA LEU A 307 -66.98 82.40 154.53
C LEU A 307 -65.54 82.12 154.03
N ARG A 308 -65.05 80.88 154.13
CA ARG A 308 -63.72 80.50 153.63
C ARG A 308 -63.75 80.03 152.18
N THR A 309 -64.78 79.27 151.80
CA THR A 309 -64.94 78.72 150.44
C THR A 309 -65.12 79.79 149.35
N GLU A 310 -65.54 81.00 149.70
CA GLU A 310 -65.74 82.09 148.73
C GLU A 310 -64.42 82.79 148.34
N ILE A 311 -63.39 82.74 149.19
CA ILE A 311 -62.07 83.31 148.89
C ILE A 311 -61.27 82.40 147.95
N GLU A 312 -61.25 81.09 148.22
CA GLU A 312 -60.58 80.07 147.39
C GLU A 312 -61.09 80.07 145.93
N LEU A 313 -62.37 80.39 145.74
CA LEU A 313 -63.02 80.51 144.42
C LEU A 313 -62.51 81.69 143.59
N SER A 314 -61.96 82.73 144.22
CA SER A 314 -61.35 83.87 143.51
C SER A 314 -59.97 83.52 142.98
N GLU A 315 -59.10 82.94 143.81
CA GLU A 315 -57.70 82.61 143.45
C GLU A 315 -57.64 81.60 142.29
N LYS A 316 -58.50 80.59 142.31
CA LYS A 316 -58.61 79.59 141.22
C LYS A 316 -59.01 80.18 139.88
N LYS A 317 -59.64 81.36 139.87
CA LYS A 317 -60.11 82.02 138.65
C LYS A 317 -58.98 82.73 137.89
N GLU A 318 -58.00 83.30 138.60
CA GLU A 318 -56.80 83.87 138.00
C GLU A 318 -55.83 82.78 137.52
N GLU A 319 -55.73 81.68 138.26
CA GLU A 319 -54.89 80.52 137.90
C GLU A 319 -55.31 79.90 136.55
N CYS A 320 -56.62 79.78 136.30
CA CYS A 320 -57.16 79.38 134.98
C CYS A 320 -56.78 80.36 133.85
N GLY A 321 -56.86 81.68 134.08
CA GLY A 321 -56.50 82.68 133.07
C GLY A 321 -55.01 82.65 132.68
N MET A 322 -54.13 82.27 133.62
CA MET A 322 -52.70 82.06 133.36
C MET A 322 -52.43 80.75 132.60
N LEU A 323 -53.25 79.72 132.78
CA LEU A 323 -53.18 78.47 132.01
C LEU A 323 -53.61 78.68 130.55
N ASP A 324 -54.71 79.39 130.28
CA ASP A 324 -55.18 79.68 128.92
C ASP A 324 -54.13 80.40 128.07
N GLN A 325 -53.48 81.43 128.63
CA GLN A 325 -52.37 82.11 127.94
C GLN A 325 -51.19 81.19 127.62
N ARG A 326 -50.99 80.12 128.39
CA ARG A 326 -49.92 79.14 128.18
C ARG A 326 -50.30 78.10 127.13
N VAL A 327 -51.56 77.65 127.13
CA VAL A 327 -52.14 76.82 126.06
C VAL A 327 -52.07 77.53 124.71
N GLN A 328 -52.48 78.80 124.65
CA GLN A 328 -52.45 79.59 123.41
C GLN A 328 -51.04 79.72 122.83
N LYS A 329 -50.02 79.95 123.68
CA LYS A 329 -48.60 79.98 123.28
C LYS A 329 -48.14 78.63 122.71
N PHE A 330 -48.50 77.51 123.34
CA PHE A 330 -48.21 76.17 122.80
C PHE A 330 -48.92 75.91 121.47
N GLN A 331 -50.15 76.38 121.29
CA GLN A 331 -50.90 76.22 120.04
C GLN A 331 -50.29 77.03 118.89
N THR A 332 -49.74 78.22 119.16
CA THR A 332 -48.93 78.96 118.16
C THR A 332 -47.60 78.27 117.85
N ALA A 333 -46.95 77.63 118.83
CA ALA A 333 -45.71 76.89 118.59
C ALA A 333 -45.95 75.60 117.76
N LEU A 334 -47.01 74.85 118.07
CA LEU A 334 -47.41 73.65 117.34
C LEU A 334 -47.74 73.96 115.87
N SER A 335 -48.56 74.99 115.61
CA SER A 335 -48.92 75.37 114.24
C SER A 335 -47.72 75.84 113.41
N GLN A 336 -46.73 76.51 114.03
CA GLN A 336 -45.45 76.81 113.38
C GLN A 336 -44.63 75.55 113.08
N LEU A 337 -44.55 74.60 114.02
CA LEU A 337 -43.83 73.33 113.84
C LEU A 337 -44.47 72.47 112.75
N THR A 338 -45.80 72.36 112.71
CA THR A 338 -46.53 71.68 111.62
C THR A 338 -46.27 72.35 110.28
N SER A 339 -46.21 73.70 110.22
CA SER A 339 -45.87 74.43 108.98
C SER A 339 -44.43 74.15 108.50
N GLN A 340 -43.47 73.98 109.42
CA GLN A 340 -42.11 73.56 109.05
C GLN A 340 -42.08 72.10 108.58
N TYR A 341 -42.74 71.19 109.29
CA TYR A 341 -42.83 69.77 108.92
C TYR A 341 -43.41 69.59 107.49
N GLN A 342 -44.50 70.29 107.18
CA GLN A 342 -45.11 70.30 105.85
C GLN A 342 -44.11 70.74 104.76
N LYS A 343 -43.31 71.78 105.03
CA LYS A 343 -42.29 72.27 104.09
C LYS A 343 -41.16 71.25 103.89
N THR A 344 -40.74 70.55 104.94
CA THR A 344 -39.73 69.48 104.82
C THR A 344 -40.27 68.25 104.06
N CYS A 345 -41.54 67.87 104.24
CA CYS A 345 -42.15 66.80 103.44
C CYS A 345 -42.15 67.16 101.95
N ASN A 346 -42.69 68.33 101.59
CA ASN A 346 -42.72 68.79 100.20
C ASN A 346 -41.32 68.83 99.55
N LEU A 347 -40.28 69.17 100.30
CA LEU A 347 -38.89 69.18 99.82
C LEU A 347 -38.33 67.76 99.61
N CYS A 348 -38.64 66.82 100.51
CA CYS A 348 -38.32 65.41 100.32
C CYS A 348 -39.00 64.84 99.07
N ASP A 349 -40.27 65.17 98.84
CA ASP A 349 -41.02 64.72 97.66
C ASP A 349 -40.35 65.22 96.36
N THR A 350 -39.91 66.49 96.31
CA THR A 350 -39.15 67.01 95.16
C THR A 350 -37.82 66.27 94.93
N PHE A 351 -37.07 65.96 95.99
CA PHE A 351 -35.83 65.19 95.84
C PHE A 351 -36.06 63.73 95.41
N VAL A 352 -37.18 63.11 95.78
CA VAL A 352 -37.58 61.79 95.27
C VAL A 352 -37.87 61.87 93.76
N MET A 353 -38.62 62.88 93.30
CA MET A 353 -38.89 63.08 91.88
C MET A 353 -37.60 63.34 91.06
N GLU A 354 -36.68 64.16 91.57
CA GLU A 354 -35.38 64.40 90.93
C GLU A 354 -34.52 63.13 90.85
N ARG A 355 -34.48 62.33 91.93
CA ARG A 355 -33.79 61.03 91.97
C ARG A 355 -34.34 60.07 90.91
N ASP A 356 -35.66 59.98 90.80
CA ASP A 356 -36.30 58.99 89.93
C ASP A 356 -36.15 59.38 88.45
N LEU A 357 -36.24 60.68 88.14
CA LEU A 357 -35.90 61.21 86.82
C LEU A 357 -34.42 60.96 86.47
N ALA A 358 -33.50 61.15 87.42
CA ALA A 358 -32.08 60.85 87.23
C ALA A 358 -31.83 59.36 87.00
N GLN A 359 -32.53 58.46 87.70
CA GLN A 359 -32.46 57.01 87.47
C GLN A 359 -33.00 56.63 86.09
N GLN A 360 -34.12 57.21 85.65
CA GLN A 360 -34.69 56.96 84.32
C GLN A 360 -33.72 57.38 83.20
N ASN A 361 -33.15 58.58 83.29
CA ASN A 361 -32.13 59.06 82.34
C ASN A 361 -30.90 58.13 82.29
N LEU A 362 -30.46 57.60 83.44
CA LEU A 362 -29.31 56.70 83.54
C LEU A 362 -29.63 55.30 82.97
N GLN A 363 -30.87 54.80 83.14
CA GLN A 363 -31.35 53.59 82.47
C GLN A 363 -31.42 53.76 80.95
N GLU A 364 -31.92 54.89 80.45
CA GLU A 364 -32.01 55.16 79.02
C GLU A 364 -30.61 55.29 78.38
N ALA A 365 -29.67 55.96 79.06
CA ALA A 365 -28.27 56.03 78.64
C ALA A 365 -27.62 54.63 78.59
N ARG A 366 -27.86 53.77 79.59
CA ARG A 366 -27.39 52.37 79.59
C ARG A 366 -27.97 51.57 78.43
N LYS A 367 -29.26 51.75 78.13
CA LYS A 367 -29.91 51.09 76.98
C LYS A 367 -29.25 51.51 75.67
N LYS A 368 -29.11 52.82 75.43
CA LYS A 368 -28.45 53.36 74.22
C LYS A 368 -27.00 52.87 74.06
N PHE A 369 -26.25 52.72 75.15
CA PHE A 369 -24.91 52.12 75.12
C PHE A 369 -24.93 50.62 74.78
N SER A 370 -25.92 49.87 75.28
CA SER A 370 -26.08 48.45 74.92
C SER A 370 -26.49 48.28 73.46
N ASP A 371 -27.41 49.11 72.97
CA ASP A 371 -27.89 49.09 71.58
C ASP A 371 -26.70 49.38 70.62
N PHE A 372 -25.89 50.42 70.91
CA PHE A 372 -24.67 50.73 70.15
C PHE A 372 -23.60 49.63 70.22
N GLN A 373 -23.41 48.96 71.37
CA GLN A 373 -22.49 47.82 71.47
C GLN A 373 -22.95 46.62 70.64
N ASN A 374 -24.25 46.41 70.47
CA ASN A 374 -24.78 45.34 69.63
C ASN A 374 -24.63 45.70 68.15
N GLU A 375 -24.97 46.92 67.75
CA GLU A 375 -24.78 47.41 66.37
C GLU A 375 -23.30 47.33 65.92
N GLN A 376 -22.35 47.66 66.81
CA GLN A 376 -20.91 47.48 66.59
C GLN A 376 -20.51 45.99 66.42
N LYS A 377 -21.11 45.06 67.17
CA LYS A 377 -20.87 43.62 67.01
C LYS A 377 -21.43 43.08 65.71
N ASP A 378 -22.64 43.52 65.32
CA ASP A 378 -23.30 43.06 64.10
C ASP A 378 -22.59 43.60 62.85
N GLU A 379 -22.03 44.82 62.92
CA GLU A 379 -21.10 45.35 61.92
C GLU A 379 -19.80 44.53 61.83
N LEU A 380 -19.18 44.20 62.96
CA LEU A 380 -18.00 43.32 62.99
C LEU A 380 -18.30 41.92 62.43
N ALA A 381 -19.44 41.34 62.78
CA ALA A 381 -19.86 40.01 62.32
C ALA A 381 -20.08 39.98 60.81
N ARG A 382 -20.73 41.00 60.23
CA ARG A 382 -20.85 41.17 58.78
C ARG A 382 -19.47 41.30 58.12
N ARG A 383 -18.58 42.15 58.65
CA ARG A 383 -17.20 42.29 58.15
C ARG A 383 -16.39 40.99 58.19
N VAL A 384 -16.55 40.19 59.24
CA VAL A 384 -15.89 38.88 59.34
C VAL A 384 -16.46 37.89 58.32
N SER A 385 -17.77 37.87 58.10
CA SER A 385 -18.41 37.01 57.09
C SER A 385 -17.98 37.39 55.65
N GLU A 386 -17.95 38.69 55.33
CA GLU A 386 -17.43 39.22 54.06
C GLU A 386 -15.98 38.78 53.82
N LEU A 387 -15.12 38.91 54.84
CA LEU A 387 -13.71 38.51 54.75
C LEU A 387 -13.54 36.99 54.62
N GLN A 388 -14.36 36.19 55.30
CA GLN A 388 -14.36 34.72 55.16
C GLN A 388 -14.75 34.28 53.75
N GLU A 389 -15.76 34.91 53.15
CA GLU A 389 -16.19 34.63 51.79
C GLU A 389 -15.10 35.03 50.77
N ILE A 390 -14.46 36.19 50.94
CA ILE A 390 -13.32 36.63 50.12
C ILE A 390 -12.13 35.65 50.26
N VAL A 391 -11.80 35.19 51.48
CA VAL A 391 -10.73 34.20 51.69
C VAL A 391 -11.05 32.89 50.96
N LYS A 392 -12.28 32.37 51.06
CA LYS A 392 -12.71 31.15 50.37
C LYS A 392 -12.60 31.28 48.85
N MET A 393 -13.04 32.41 48.28
CA MET A 393 -12.88 32.69 46.84
C MET A 393 -11.40 32.71 46.42
N ARG A 394 -10.49 33.26 47.25
CA ARG A 394 -9.04 33.24 46.97
C ARG A 394 -8.42 31.85 47.13
N GLU A 395 -8.90 31.02 48.05
CA GLU A 395 -8.46 29.62 48.15
C GLU A 395 -8.88 28.81 46.92
N GLU A 396 -10.08 29.03 46.41
CA GLU A 396 -10.58 28.43 45.17
C GLU A 396 -9.76 28.88 43.94
N GLU A 397 -9.49 30.18 43.80
CA GLU A 397 -8.57 30.71 42.77
C GLU A 397 -7.17 30.06 42.85
N VAL A 398 -6.56 30.00 44.05
CA VAL A 398 -5.23 29.42 44.25
C VAL A 398 -5.22 27.92 43.91
N ASN A 399 -6.29 27.19 44.21
CA ASN A 399 -6.40 25.77 43.85
C ASN A 399 -6.60 25.57 42.34
N CYS A 400 -7.33 26.45 41.65
CA CYS A 400 -7.40 26.46 40.18
C CYS A 400 -6.02 26.77 39.56
N LEU A 401 -5.30 27.77 40.06
CA LEU A 401 -3.95 28.10 39.59
C LEU A 401 -2.94 26.97 39.84
N ARG A 402 -3.08 26.21 40.94
CA ARG A 402 -2.29 24.99 41.18
C ARG A 402 -2.55 23.91 40.14
N LYS A 403 -3.81 23.67 39.76
CA LYS A 403 -4.15 22.68 38.72
C LYS A 403 -3.53 23.04 37.38
N VAL A 404 -3.74 24.28 36.92
CA VAL A 404 -3.13 24.79 35.67
C VAL A 404 -1.60 24.74 35.72
N LYS A 405 -0.97 24.98 36.88
CA LYS A 405 0.47 24.80 37.05
C LYS A 405 0.91 23.34 36.88
N MET A 406 0.21 22.39 37.52
CA MET A 406 0.51 20.95 37.39
C MET A 406 0.34 20.47 35.94
N GLU A 407 -0.75 20.86 35.28
CA GLU A 407 -1.03 20.57 33.88
C GLU A 407 0.10 21.09 32.96
N ARG A 408 0.54 22.34 33.17
CA ARG A 408 1.68 22.94 32.44
C ARG A 408 3.02 22.25 32.74
N GLU A 409 3.25 21.78 33.97
CA GLU A 409 4.47 21.04 34.33
C GLU A 409 4.48 19.62 33.74
N GLU A 410 3.32 19.00 33.53
CA GLU A 410 3.20 17.74 32.77
C GLU A 410 3.33 17.93 31.26
N GLU A 411 2.72 18.96 30.68
CA GLU A 411 2.91 19.32 29.27
C GLU A 411 4.40 19.58 28.97
N LEU A 412 5.10 20.29 29.86
CA LEU A 412 6.54 20.55 29.72
C LEU A 412 7.39 19.28 29.82
N LYS A 413 7.07 18.34 30.73
CA LYS A 413 7.75 17.03 30.78
C LYS A 413 7.58 16.25 29.48
N LYS A 414 6.34 16.16 28.98
CA LYS A 414 6.01 15.47 27.72
C LYS A 414 6.75 16.11 26.53
N ALA A 415 6.91 17.43 26.52
CA ALA A 415 7.71 18.13 25.52
C ALA A 415 9.20 17.76 25.59
N ILE A 416 9.80 17.74 26.79
CA ILE A 416 11.20 17.34 27.01
C ILE A 416 11.43 15.86 26.64
N GLU A 417 10.50 14.97 26.98
CA GLU A 417 10.54 13.55 26.62
C GLU A 417 10.49 13.37 25.09
N ASN A 418 9.62 14.10 24.39
CA ASN A 418 9.57 14.10 22.92
C ASN A 418 10.85 14.67 22.27
N GLU A 419 11.43 15.72 22.83
CA GLU A 419 12.71 16.30 22.36
C GLU A 419 13.88 15.33 22.59
N GLN A 420 13.89 14.62 23.71
CA GLN A 420 14.86 13.56 24.03
C GLN A 420 14.75 12.36 23.06
N ILE A 421 13.53 11.95 22.69
CA ILE A 421 13.28 10.92 21.68
C ILE A 421 13.79 11.39 20.31
N SER A 422 13.40 12.59 19.87
CA SER A 422 13.83 13.14 18.58
C SER A 422 15.36 13.31 18.49
N ALA A 423 16.03 13.65 19.59
CA ALA A 423 17.49 13.69 19.65
C ALA A 423 18.13 12.29 19.45
N ASN A 424 17.55 11.24 20.04
CA ASN A 424 17.99 9.87 19.84
C ASN A 424 17.75 9.39 18.39
N ASP A 425 16.61 9.74 17.79
CA ASP A 425 16.31 9.42 16.39
C ASP A 425 17.32 10.07 15.44
N VAL A 426 17.69 11.34 15.71
CA VAL A 426 18.74 12.07 14.97
C VAL A 426 20.13 11.44 15.16
N GLU A 427 20.45 10.94 16.35
CA GLU A 427 21.68 10.20 16.62
C GLU A 427 21.70 8.85 15.86
N GLU A 428 20.59 8.12 15.80
CA GLU A 428 20.48 6.88 15.03
C GLU A 428 20.57 7.13 13.52
N LEU A 429 19.93 8.19 13.01
CA LEU A 429 20.02 8.61 11.61
C LEU A 429 21.46 9.02 11.22
N ARG A 430 22.17 9.75 12.10
CA ARG A 430 23.61 10.03 11.92
C ARG A 430 24.44 8.75 11.85
N ASN A 431 24.15 7.77 12.70
CA ASN A 431 24.86 6.49 12.70
C ASN A 431 24.54 5.63 11.45
N LYS A 432 23.31 5.68 10.94
CA LYS A 432 22.93 5.09 9.64
C LYS A 432 23.64 5.77 8.46
N LEU A 433 23.68 7.10 8.42
CA LEU A 433 24.40 7.88 7.41
C LEU A 433 25.90 7.54 7.40
N ASN A 434 26.54 7.57 8.57
CA ASN A 434 27.93 7.12 8.76
C ASN A 434 28.17 5.66 8.32
N GLY A 435 27.14 4.81 8.33
CA GLY A 435 27.18 3.46 7.78
C GLY A 435 27.15 3.44 6.25
N ILE A 436 26.24 4.20 5.65
CA ILE A 436 26.05 4.33 4.20
C ILE A 436 27.29 4.96 3.54
N GLU A 437 27.88 6.00 4.13
CA GLU A 437 29.13 6.61 3.63
C GLU A 437 30.27 5.58 3.52
N ARG A 438 30.36 4.64 4.47
CA ARG A 438 31.36 3.56 4.47
C ARG A 438 31.07 2.49 3.41
N THR A 439 29.81 2.15 3.15
CA THR A 439 29.46 1.21 2.08
C THR A 439 29.69 1.85 0.71
N VAL A 440 29.29 3.10 0.49
CA VAL A 440 29.58 3.89 -0.72
C VAL A 440 31.09 3.95 -0.97
N HIS A 441 31.89 4.33 0.02
CA HIS A 441 33.35 4.40 -0.12
C HIS A 441 34.02 3.04 -0.44
N ASN A 442 33.41 1.92 -0.03
CA ASN A 442 33.89 0.58 -0.39
C ASN A 442 33.41 0.13 -1.78
N LEU A 443 32.18 0.46 -2.16
CA LEU A 443 31.65 0.24 -3.52
C LEU A 443 32.42 1.06 -4.56
N GLU A 444 32.84 2.29 -4.25
CA GLU A 444 33.73 3.07 -5.12
C GLU A 444 35.07 2.37 -5.37
N LYS A 445 35.65 1.73 -4.34
CA LYS A 445 36.92 0.98 -4.49
C LYS A 445 36.71 -0.24 -5.38
N GLN A 446 35.63 -0.99 -5.17
CA GLN A 446 35.27 -2.14 -6.01
C GLN A 446 35.03 -1.70 -7.46
N LYS A 447 34.29 -0.60 -7.69
CA LYS A 447 34.09 0.01 -9.01
C LYS A 447 35.42 0.37 -9.69
N LYS A 448 36.37 0.97 -8.96
CA LYS A 448 37.70 1.31 -9.48
C LYS A 448 38.54 0.06 -9.83
N VAL A 449 38.39 -1.05 -9.08
CA VAL A 449 39.02 -2.33 -9.43
C VAL A 449 38.40 -2.93 -10.70
N LEU A 450 37.06 -3.05 -10.75
CA LEU A 450 36.34 -3.58 -11.91
C LEU A 450 36.54 -2.74 -13.18
N GLU A 451 36.67 -1.41 -13.05
CA GLU A 451 36.99 -0.52 -14.17
C GLU A 451 38.43 -0.75 -14.69
N ASN A 452 39.40 -0.95 -13.79
CA ASN A 452 40.77 -1.33 -14.18
C ASN A 452 40.80 -2.71 -14.86
N GLU A 453 40.05 -3.70 -14.35
CA GLU A 453 39.92 -5.02 -14.97
C GLU A 453 39.26 -4.95 -16.36
N ARG A 454 38.15 -4.20 -16.50
CA ARG A 454 37.51 -3.93 -17.80
C ARG A 454 38.50 -3.31 -18.79
N ASN A 455 39.28 -2.33 -18.35
CA ASN A 455 40.27 -1.65 -19.20
C ASN A 455 41.43 -2.59 -19.59
N ALA A 456 41.86 -3.48 -18.70
CA ALA A 456 42.85 -4.52 -19.00
C ALA A 456 42.32 -5.57 -19.99
N GLN A 457 41.07 -6.01 -19.85
CA GLN A 457 40.42 -6.91 -20.80
C GLN A 457 40.22 -6.27 -22.17
N LYS A 458 39.86 -4.97 -22.23
CA LYS A 458 39.79 -4.21 -23.49
C LYS A 458 41.15 -4.19 -24.21
N ALA A 459 42.23 -3.91 -23.48
CA ALA A 459 43.59 -3.93 -24.02
C ALA A 459 44.09 -5.33 -24.40
N LEU A 460 43.49 -6.40 -23.87
CA LEU A 460 43.74 -7.78 -24.32
C LEU A 460 42.97 -8.09 -25.62
N ASN A 461 41.71 -7.70 -25.72
CA ASN A 461 40.89 -7.86 -26.93
C ASN A 461 41.51 -7.11 -28.12
N GLU A 462 41.93 -5.86 -27.95
CA GLU A 462 42.60 -5.07 -29.00
C GLU A 462 43.87 -5.76 -29.54
N ARG A 463 44.58 -6.54 -28.70
CA ARG A 463 45.74 -7.35 -29.14
C ARG A 463 45.30 -8.62 -29.88
N LEU A 464 44.25 -9.28 -29.42
CA LEU A 464 43.69 -10.48 -30.06
C LEU A 464 43.10 -10.15 -31.44
N GLU A 465 42.39 -9.02 -31.58
CA GLU A 465 41.93 -8.47 -32.85
C GLU A 465 43.11 -8.20 -33.80
N GLY A 466 44.21 -7.63 -33.30
CA GLY A 466 45.46 -7.47 -34.04
C GLY A 466 46.06 -8.79 -34.55
N TYR A 467 46.10 -9.84 -33.71
CA TYR A 467 46.56 -11.17 -34.12
C TYR A 467 45.61 -11.85 -35.12
N VAL A 468 44.30 -11.63 -35.01
CA VAL A 468 43.31 -12.12 -35.97
C VAL A 468 43.51 -11.46 -37.33
N GLU A 469 43.71 -10.14 -37.38
CA GLU A 469 43.96 -9.42 -38.64
C GLU A 469 45.32 -9.80 -39.24
N GLU A 470 46.38 -9.95 -38.45
CA GLU A 470 47.67 -10.46 -38.92
C GLU A 470 47.52 -11.88 -39.52
N SER A 471 46.70 -12.73 -38.91
CA SER A 471 46.38 -14.07 -39.40
C SER A 471 45.55 -14.02 -40.69
N ARG A 472 44.58 -13.11 -40.78
CA ARG A 472 43.76 -12.89 -42.00
C ARG A 472 44.62 -12.43 -43.18
N LEU A 473 45.58 -11.53 -42.93
CA LEU A 473 46.56 -11.09 -43.93
C LEU A 473 47.49 -12.24 -44.37
N LYS A 474 47.92 -13.11 -43.44
CA LYS A 474 48.69 -14.33 -43.77
C LYS A 474 47.87 -15.28 -44.67
N VAL A 475 46.61 -15.54 -44.35
CA VAL A 475 45.71 -16.37 -45.19
C VAL A 475 45.51 -15.76 -46.57
N MET A 476 45.19 -14.46 -46.67
CA MET A 476 45.04 -13.77 -47.96
C MET A 476 46.32 -13.82 -48.81
N ASN A 477 47.50 -13.72 -48.19
CA ASN A 477 48.77 -13.88 -48.89
C ASN A 477 49.00 -15.32 -49.37
N MET A 478 48.66 -16.34 -48.56
CA MET A 478 48.71 -17.74 -48.96
C MET A 478 47.75 -18.05 -50.11
N GLU A 479 46.52 -17.54 -50.09
CA GLU A 479 45.59 -17.64 -51.23
C GLU A 479 46.14 -17.00 -52.50
N ASN A 480 46.77 -15.83 -52.39
CA ASN A 480 47.37 -15.14 -53.54
C ASN A 480 48.59 -15.88 -54.10
N ILE A 481 49.33 -16.62 -53.26
CA ILE A 481 50.39 -17.54 -53.69
C ILE A 481 49.79 -18.78 -54.34
N GLN A 482 48.72 -19.36 -53.77
CA GLN A 482 48.03 -20.53 -54.31
C GLN A 482 47.42 -20.24 -55.69
N LYS A 483 46.75 -19.09 -55.87
CA LYS A 483 46.22 -18.65 -57.17
C LYS A 483 47.32 -18.49 -58.22
N LYS A 484 48.51 -18.00 -57.84
CA LYS A 484 49.68 -17.93 -58.72
C LYS A 484 50.26 -19.31 -59.05
N LEU A 485 50.31 -20.22 -58.07
CA LEU A 485 50.75 -21.59 -58.26
C LEU A 485 49.82 -22.33 -59.24
N GLU A 486 48.51 -22.23 -59.06
CA GLU A 486 47.50 -22.84 -59.94
C GLU A 486 47.61 -22.34 -61.40
N ILE A 487 47.88 -21.04 -61.59
CA ILE A 487 48.15 -20.47 -62.93
C ILE A 487 49.45 -21.06 -63.51
N CYS A 488 50.52 -21.16 -62.73
CA CYS A 488 51.77 -21.79 -63.18
C CYS A 488 51.58 -23.28 -63.51
N GLU A 489 50.86 -24.04 -62.67
CA GLU A 489 50.54 -25.44 -62.91
C GLU A 489 49.77 -25.62 -64.23
N ARG A 490 48.76 -24.78 -64.47
CA ARG A 490 48.00 -24.74 -65.73
C ARG A 490 48.90 -24.48 -66.94
N VAL A 491 49.78 -23.47 -66.88
CA VAL A 491 50.75 -23.19 -67.95
C VAL A 491 51.72 -24.37 -68.15
N THR A 492 52.13 -25.08 -67.09
CA THR A 492 52.97 -26.29 -67.24
C THR A 492 52.22 -27.49 -67.83
N THR A 493 50.90 -27.64 -67.58
CA THR A 493 50.12 -28.72 -68.18
C THR A 493 49.80 -28.44 -69.64
N GLU A 494 49.50 -27.20 -70.01
CA GLU A 494 49.39 -26.72 -71.41
C GLU A 494 50.72 -26.89 -72.17
N SER A 495 51.85 -26.56 -71.53
CA SER A 495 53.18 -26.80 -72.10
C SER A 495 53.45 -28.30 -72.29
N ARG A 496 53.05 -29.14 -71.33
CA ARG A 496 53.18 -30.61 -71.42
C ARG A 496 52.29 -31.20 -72.51
N SER A 497 51.06 -30.73 -72.69
CA SER A 497 50.21 -31.21 -73.80
C SER A 497 50.82 -30.82 -75.15
N ARG A 498 51.34 -29.60 -75.31
CA ARG A 498 52.00 -29.22 -76.58
C ARG A 498 53.29 -30.01 -76.85
N VAL A 499 54.05 -30.39 -75.82
CA VAL A 499 55.18 -31.33 -75.96
C VAL A 499 54.71 -32.71 -76.39
N ASN A 500 53.63 -33.25 -75.80
CA ASN A 500 53.06 -34.54 -76.18
C ASN A 500 52.54 -34.53 -77.64
N GLU A 501 51.93 -33.44 -78.08
CA GLU A 501 51.52 -33.23 -79.47
C GLU A 501 52.73 -33.26 -80.42
N LEU A 502 53.76 -32.45 -80.14
CA LEU A 502 55.01 -32.40 -80.92
C LEU A 502 55.73 -33.75 -80.95
N GLU A 503 55.73 -34.51 -79.85
CA GLU A 503 56.22 -35.89 -79.85
C GLU A 503 55.39 -36.81 -80.75
N SER A 504 54.07 -36.64 -80.80
CA SER A 504 53.21 -37.44 -81.68
C SER A 504 53.40 -37.09 -83.16
N GLU A 505 53.52 -35.80 -83.49
CA GLU A 505 53.88 -35.29 -84.82
C GLU A 505 55.24 -35.87 -85.27
N ASN A 506 56.24 -35.82 -84.39
CA ASN A 506 57.59 -36.34 -84.65
C ASN A 506 57.59 -37.88 -84.82
N ARG A 507 56.82 -38.64 -84.03
CA ARG A 507 56.64 -40.08 -84.22
C ARG A 507 55.98 -40.41 -85.56
N GLN A 508 54.98 -39.65 -86.00
CA GLN A 508 54.34 -39.82 -87.31
C GLN A 508 55.32 -39.52 -88.46
N LEU A 509 56.09 -38.43 -88.37
CA LEU A 509 57.11 -38.07 -89.36
C LEU A 509 58.21 -39.14 -89.47
N ASN A 510 58.65 -39.72 -88.35
CA ASN A 510 59.60 -40.84 -88.36
C ASN A 510 59.00 -42.10 -89.01
N GLN A 511 57.74 -42.44 -88.73
CA GLN A 511 57.06 -43.56 -89.41
C GLN A 511 56.92 -43.31 -90.92
N GLN A 512 56.62 -42.09 -91.34
CA GLN A 512 56.56 -41.70 -92.75
C GLN A 512 57.94 -41.81 -93.42
N LEU A 513 59.01 -41.33 -92.75
CA LEU A 513 60.38 -41.48 -93.23
C LEU A 513 60.78 -42.95 -93.36
N GLU A 514 60.44 -43.79 -92.38
CA GLU A 514 60.71 -45.24 -92.42
C GLU A 514 59.96 -45.94 -93.57
N LEU A 515 58.75 -45.49 -93.92
CA LEU A 515 58.00 -45.96 -95.07
C LEU A 515 58.62 -45.51 -96.41
N GLU A 516 59.13 -44.28 -96.51
CA GLU A 516 59.86 -43.83 -97.71
C GLU A 516 61.21 -44.53 -97.87
N LEU A 517 61.92 -44.82 -96.78
CA LEU A 517 63.13 -45.66 -96.80
C LEU A 517 62.80 -47.07 -97.32
N LYS A 518 61.74 -47.72 -96.80
CA LYS A 518 61.27 -49.04 -97.27
C LYS A 518 60.81 -49.03 -98.73
N LYS A 519 60.26 -47.91 -99.24
CA LYS A 519 59.96 -47.74 -100.68
C LYS A 519 61.25 -47.61 -101.50
N MET A 520 62.21 -46.80 -101.07
CA MET A 520 63.50 -46.63 -101.73
C MET A 520 64.27 -47.95 -101.79
N ASP A 521 64.28 -48.74 -100.72
CA ASP A 521 64.96 -50.03 -100.68
C ASP A 521 64.28 -51.08 -101.57
N ARG A 522 62.94 -51.12 -101.64
CA ARG A 522 62.24 -51.91 -102.68
C ARG A 522 62.60 -51.48 -104.09
N LEU A 523 62.68 -50.18 -104.37
CA LEU A 523 63.09 -49.67 -105.69
C LEU A 523 64.55 -50.02 -106.02
N ARG A 524 65.42 -50.13 -105.01
CA ARG A 524 66.78 -50.66 -105.16
C ARG A 524 66.78 -52.16 -105.45
N GLU A 525 65.96 -52.95 -104.73
CA GLU A 525 65.77 -54.38 -104.97
C GLU A 525 65.22 -54.64 -106.38
N ASP A 526 64.19 -53.91 -106.81
CA ASP A 526 63.63 -53.96 -108.16
C ASP A 526 64.68 -53.61 -109.23
N LEU A 527 65.47 -52.56 -109.02
CA LEU A 527 66.55 -52.17 -109.94
C LEU A 527 67.64 -53.26 -110.03
N ILE A 528 67.99 -53.90 -108.91
CA ILE A 528 68.90 -55.06 -108.88
C ILE A 528 68.27 -56.24 -109.61
N ALA A 529 66.97 -56.50 -109.45
CA ALA A 529 66.23 -57.56 -110.12
C ALA A 529 66.02 -57.30 -111.62
N VAL A 530 65.96 -56.05 -112.08
CA VAL A 530 66.07 -55.71 -113.52
C VAL A 530 67.49 -55.98 -114.01
N LYS A 531 68.50 -55.52 -113.26
CA LYS A 531 69.92 -55.68 -113.64
C LYS A 531 70.34 -57.15 -113.74
N SER A 532 69.85 -58.03 -112.85
CA SER A 532 70.06 -59.48 -112.96
C SER A 532 69.35 -60.06 -114.19
N ARG A 533 68.06 -59.76 -114.41
CA ARG A 533 67.33 -60.19 -115.61
C ARG A 533 68.00 -59.76 -116.92
N CYS A 534 68.56 -58.55 -116.98
CA CYS A 534 69.37 -58.10 -118.11
C CYS A 534 70.68 -58.90 -118.25
N SER A 535 71.37 -59.20 -117.15
CA SER A 535 72.57 -60.05 -117.14
C SER A 535 72.26 -61.49 -117.60
N ASP A 536 71.12 -62.05 -117.19
CA ASP A 536 70.66 -63.38 -117.60
C ASP A 536 70.30 -63.40 -119.09
N LEU A 537 69.64 -62.36 -119.60
CA LEU A 537 69.35 -62.22 -121.03
C LEU A 537 70.64 -62.10 -121.86
N ILE A 538 71.61 -61.29 -121.41
CA ILE A 538 72.93 -61.19 -122.06
C ILE A 538 73.66 -62.55 -122.03
N SER A 539 73.54 -63.30 -120.93
CA SER A 539 74.15 -64.63 -120.79
C SER A 539 73.47 -65.67 -121.71
N ARG A 540 72.14 -65.62 -121.85
CA ARG A 540 71.37 -66.43 -122.81
C ARG A 540 71.74 -66.08 -124.26
N LEU A 541 71.84 -64.80 -124.61
CA LEU A 541 72.28 -64.35 -125.94
C LEU A 541 73.69 -64.84 -126.25
N ARG A 542 74.65 -64.72 -125.32
CA ARG A 542 76.00 -65.29 -125.49
C ARG A 542 75.97 -66.81 -125.67
N SER A 543 75.14 -67.52 -124.91
CA SER A 543 74.95 -68.98 -125.05
C SER A 543 74.37 -69.36 -126.43
N ILE A 544 73.41 -68.59 -126.93
CA ILE A 544 72.86 -68.76 -128.29
C ILE A 544 73.96 -68.49 -129.35
N CYS A 545 74.76 -67.43 -129.21
CA CYS A 545 75.87 -67.17 -130.13
C CYS A 545 76.90 -68.32 -130.16
N VAL A 546 77.27 -68.87 -129.00
CA VAL A 546 78.14 -70.06 -128.90
C VAL A 546 77.47 -71.30 -129.49
N SER A 547 76.16 -71.47 -129.33
CA SER A 547 75.40 -72.60 -129.90
C SER A 547 75.33 -72.54 -131.42
N ILE A 548 75.22 -71.33 -131.99
CA ILE A 548 75.28 -71.09 -133.44
C ILE A 548 76.70 -71.35 -133.98
N GLN A 549 77.75 -70.93 -133.24
CA GLN A 549 79.15 -71.18 -133.62
C GLN A 549 79.56 -72.66 -133.63
N LEU A 550 78.91 -73.52 -132.83
CA LEU A 550 79.23 -74.95 -132.75
C LEU A 550 78.59 -75.80 -133.87
N ASN A 551 77.54 -75.32 -134.54
CA ASN A 551 76.78 -76.10 -135.54
C ASN A 551 77.25 -75.88 -137.00
N GLY A 552 78.49 -75.46 -137.22
CA GLY A 552 79.15 -75.52 -138.53
C GLY A 552 78.69 -74.52 -139.60
N GLY A 553 77.74 -73.64 -139.29
CA GLY A 553 77.35 -72.55 -140.17
C GLY A 553 78.47 -71.52 -140.31
N LYS A 554 79.17 -71.53 -141.45
CA LYS A 554 80.11 -70.45 -141.78
C LYS A 554 79.31 -69.16 -142.02
N CYS A 555 79.53 -68.17 -141.17
CA CYS A 555 79.27 -66.78 -141.55
C CYS A 555 80.10 -66.46 -142.80
N ASP A 556 79.46 -65.93 -143.84
CA ASP A 556 79.70 -64.57 -144.34
C ASP A 556 78.92 -64.33 -145.64
N MET A 557 77.98 -63.40 -145.63
CA MET A 557 77.58 -62.64 -146.83
C MET A 557 77.34 -61.17 -146.45
N PRO A 558 78.26 -60.25 -146.80
CA PRO A 558 78.09 -58.81 -146.64
C PRO A 558 77.06 -58.26 -147.65
N LEU A 559 76.16 -57.31 -147.34
CA LEU A 559 76.35 -55.91 -146.91
C LEU A 559 76.40 -54.92 -148.10
N ILE A 560 75.72 -53.78 -147.93
CA ILE A 560 75.74 -52.53 -148.73
C ILE A 560 75.09 -52.57 -150.15
N GLN A 561 74.02 -51.79 -150.35
CA GLN A 561 73.91 -50.94 -151.56
C GLN A 561 74.26 -49.50 -151.14
N TYR A 562 75.23 -48.82 -151.74
CA TYR A 562 76.10 -49.16 -152.89
C TYR A 562 77.00 -50.40 -152.64
N ALA A 563 76.90 -51.52 -153.37
CA ALA A 563 75.97 -51.94 -154.46
C ALA A 563 75.87 -53.50 -154.45
N GLY A 564 74.87 -54.19 -155.02
CA GLY A 564 73.73 -53.76 -155.86
C GLY A 564 72.81 -54.95 -156.27
N ASP A 565 71.92 -54.69 -157.24
CA ASP A 565 71.05 -55.60 -158.02
C ASP A 565 70.06 -56.59 -157.32
N ASP A 566 68.76 -56.27 -157.48
CA ASP A 566 67.62 -57.08 -157.97
C ASP A 566 67.24 -58.49 -157.44
N CYS A 567 65.91 -58.72 -157.40
CA CYS A 567 65.17 -60.00 -157.33
C CYS A 567 65.26 -60.84 -156.03
N ASP A 568 64.29 -61.71 -155.66
CA ASP A 568 62.81 -61.74 -155.84
C ASP A 568 62.24 -62.66 -154.71
N GLY A 569 60.96 -63.05 -154.74
CA GLY A 569 60.26 -63.77 -153.65
C GLY A 569 60.54 -65.28 -153.43
N ASP A 570 59.61 -65.92 -152.70
CA ASP A 570 59.45 -67.38 -152.46
C ASP A 570 60.40 -68.11 -151.48
N ASP A 571 60.52 -67.67 -150.21
CA ASP A 571 61.01 -68.54 -149.10
C ASP A 571 60.19 -68.52 -147.79
N ASP A 572 59.36 -67.49 -147.50
CA ASP A 572 58.60 -67.41 -146.24
C ASP A 572 57.58 -68.55 -146.04
N GLU A 573 56.96 -69.06 -147.12
CA GLU A 573 55.99 -70.17 -147.02
C GLU A 573 56.62 -71.48 -146.50
N ARG A 574 57.93 -71.70 -146.75
CA ARG A 574 58.63 -72.91 -146.28
C ARG A 574 58.89 -72.90 -144.78
N ILE A 575 58.96 -71.72 -144.16
CA ILE A 575 59.15 -71.58 -142.71
C ILE A 575 57.85 -71.88 -141.96
N ILE A 576 56.70 -71.46 -142.51
CA ILE A 576 55.37 -71.71 -141.91
C ILE A 576 55.06 -73.21 -141.84
N ALA A 577 55.30 -73.96 -142.92
CA ALA A 577 55.00 -75.39 -143.00
C ALA A 577 55.74 -76.27 -141.96
N ILE A 578 56.87 -75.80 -141.41
CA ILE A 578 57.64 -76.52 -140.39
C ILE A 578 57.03 -76.36 -138.99
N ILE A 579 56.24 -75.31 -138.75
CA ILE A 579 55.64 -75.02 -137.44
C ILE A 579 54.43 -75.92 -137.16
N ASP A 580 53.61 -76.21 -138.17
CA ASP A 580 52.37 -77.01 -138.00
C ASP A 580 52.64 -78.50 -137.67
N ASP A 581 53.70 -79.10 -138.21
CA ASP A 581 54.09 -80.49 -137.93
C ASP A 581 54.46 -80.72 -136.45
N VAL A 582 55.01 -79.69 -135.78
CA VAL A 582 55.34 -79.73 -134.35
C VAL A 582 54.07 -79.71 -133.48
N ILE A 583 53.08 -78.90 -133.87
CA ILE A 583 51.82 -78.74 -133.12
C ILE A 583 50.95 -80.00 -133.23
N MET A 584 50.85 -80.60 -134.42
CA MET A 584 50.07 -81.82 -134.65
C MET A 584 50.57 -83.02 -133.84
N LYS A 585 51.89 -83.12 -133.61
CA LYS A 585 52.50 -84.20 -132.81
C LYS A 585 52.18 -84.09 -131.31
N ALA A 586 52.02 -82.88 -130.77
CA ALA A 586 51.67 -82.67 -129.37
C ALA A 586 50.22 -83.10 -129.04
N LEU A 587 49.26 -82.72 -129.89
CA LEU A 587 47.83 -83.04 -129.67
C LEU A 587 47.53 -84.54 -129.72
N ALA A 588 48.33 -85.32 -130.46
CA ALA A 588 48.20 -86.77 -130.52
C ALA A 588 48.63 -87.50 -129.23
N ALA A 589 49.36 -86.85 -128.31
CA ALA A 589 49.75 -87.44 -127.03
C ALA A 589 48.59 -87.41 -126.02
N ALA A 590 48.01 -86.22 -125.77
CA ALA A 590 46.99 -85.98 -124.76
C ALA A 590 45.72 -86.85 -124.92
N ARG A 591 45.39 -87.27 -126.16
CA ARG A 591 44.18 -88.05 -126.43
C ARG A 591 44.23 -89.49 -125.92
N ARG A 592 45.41 -90.09 -125.69
CA ARG A 592 45.54 -91.48 -125.20
C ARG A 592 45.35 -91.60 -123.68
N GLU A 593 45.65 -90.53 -122.94
CA GLU A 593 45.61 -90.51 -121.48
C GLU A 593 44.16 -90.45 -120.95
N ALA A 594 43.26 -89.81 -121.71
CA ALA A 594 41.83 -89.71 -121.39
C ALA A 594 41.08 -91.05 -121.43
N ASP A 595 41.43 -91.96 -122.35
CA ASP A 595 40.73 -93.24 -122.51
C ASP A 595 41.08 -94.25 -121.39
N ALA A 596 42.26 -94.14 -120.78
CA ALA A 596 42.70 -95.02 -119.69
C ALA A 596 41.82 -94.88 -118.43
N LEU A 597 41.41 -93.66 -118.08
CA LEU A 597 40.63 -93.37 -116.87
C LEU A 597 39.21 -93.95 -116.91
N ARG A 598 38.63 -94.19 -118.09
CA ARG A 598 37.26 -94.71 -118.23
C ARG A 598 37.11 -96.18 -117.84
N LEU A 599 38.20 -96.96 -117.84
CA LEU A 599 38.15 -98.38 -117.45
C LEU A 599 38.04 -98.58 -115.94
N GLN A 600 38.66 -97.71 -115.14
CA GLN A 600 38.78 -97.88 -113.69
C GLN A 600 37.44 -97.70 -112.94
N GLN A 601 36.53 -96.89 -113.48
CA GLN A 601 35.26 -96.55 -112.83
C GLN A 601 34.25 -97.71 -112.79
N HIS A 602 34.40 -98.72 -113.67
CA HIS A 602 33.43 -99.81 -113.79
C HIS A 602 33.55 -100.89 -112.70
N THR A 603 34.72 -101.03 -112.07
CA THR A 603 35.00 -102.09 -111.09
C THR A 603 34.33 -101.85 -109.73
N GLN A 604 34.28 -100.60 -109.27
CA GLN A 604 33.82 -100.23 -107.92
C GLN A 604 32.31 -100.47 -107.67
N ILE A 605 31.51 -100.62 -108.73
CA ILE A 605 30.04 -100.76 -108.63
C ILE A 605 29.62 -102.17 -108.18
N VAL A 606 30.46 -103.20 -108.38
CA VAL A 606 30.12 -104.59 -108.06
C VAL A 606 30.18 -104.87 -106.56
N GLU A 607 31.18 -104.33 -105.87
CA GLU A 607 31.49 -104.67 -104.46
C GLU A 607 30.38 -104.22 -103.47
N LEU A 608 29.72 -103.09 -103.75
CA LEU A 608 28.70 -102.51 -102.87
C LEU A 608 27.41 -103.33 -102.74
N ASN A 609 27.09 -104.21 -103.70
CA ASN A 609 25.84 -104.99 -103.66
C ASN A 609 25.91 -106.15 -102.64
N ASN A 610 27.08 -106.75 -102.44
CA ASN A 610 27.23 -107.96 -101.63
C ASN A 610 27.00 -107.72 -100.12
N LEU A 611 27.37 -106.54 -99.61
CA LEU A 611 27.27 -106.20 -98.18
C LEU A 611 25.81 -106.08 -97.67
N LYS A 612 24.81 -106.06 -98.56
CA LYS A 612 23.41 -105.83 -98.17
C LYS A 612 22.69 -107.09 -97.67
N GLU A 613 23.07 -108.28 -98.12
CA GLU A 613 22.33 -109.52 -97.83
C GLU A 613 22.60 -110.11 -96.43
N ASP A 614 23.75 -109.82 -95.81
CA ASP A 614 24.12 -110.43 -94.52
C ASP A 614 23.34 -109.86 -93.32
N ILE A 615 22.92 -108.59 -93.38
CA ILE A 615 22.28 -107.89 -92.25
C ILE A 615 20.90 -108.47 -91.90
N GLU A 616 20.15 -108.99 -92.88
CA GLU A 616 18.77 -109.44 -92.64
C GLU A 616 18.66 -110.77 -91.86
N ARG A 617 19.74 -111.55 -91.73
CA ARG A 617 19.69 -112.89 -91.11
C ARG A 617 19.68 -112.88 -89.59
N LEU A 618 20.20 -111.83 -88.94
CA LEU A 618 20.42 -111.80 -87.48
C LEU A 618 19.18 -111.46 -86.63
N ARG A 619 18.06 -111.06 -87.24
CA ARG A 619 16.93 -110.37 -86.55
C ARG A 619 15.80 -111.27 -86.03
N ARG A 620 15.99 -112.59 -85.86
CA ARG A 620 14.88 -113.57 -85.74
C ARG A 620 14.99 -114.61 -84.61
N SER A 621 15.65 -114.34 -83.49
CA SER A 621 15.92 -115.38 -82.45
C SER A 621 16.06 -114.86 -81.01
N GLU A 622 15.03 -114.18 -80.47
CA GLU A 622 15.09 -113.53 -79.14
C GLU A 622 13.68 -113.41 -78.51
N SER A 623 13.23 -114.38 -77.70
CA SER A 623 11.82 -114.45 -77.24
C SER A 623 11.51 -114.88 -75.79
N ASP A 624 12.43 -115.54 -75.06
CA ASP A 624 12.04 -116.42 -73.94
C ASP A 624 12.30 -115.83 -72.52
N LEU A 625 12.10 -114.52 -72.31
CA LEU A 625 12.54 -113.81 -71.08
C LEU A 625 11.43 -113.32 -70.12
N ASN A 626 10.15 -113.54 -70.41
CA ASN A 626 9.09 -112.70 -69.82
C ASN A 626 8.56 -113.11 -68.42
N GLU A 627 8.58 -114.38 -68.01
CA GLU A 627 7.82 -114.82 -66.81
C GLU A 627 8.45 -114.43 -65.46
N SER A 628 9.77 -114.24 -65.38
CA SER A 628 10.44 -113.84 -64.13
C SER A 628 10.11 -112.41 -63.68
N ASP A 629 9.62 -111.59 -64.61
CA ASP A 629 9.44 -110.15 -64.43
C ASP A 629 8.20 -109.80 -63.59
N ASP A 630 7.15 -110.63 -63.64
CA ASP A 630 5.86 -110.30 -63.02
C ASP A 630 5.85 -110.43 -61.50
N ARG A 631 6.54 -111.42 -60.93
CA ARG A 631 6.63 -111.55 -59.46
C ARG A 631 7.47 -110.45 -58.82
N LEU A 632 8.44 -109.90 -59.56
CA LEU A 632 9.21 -108.73 -59.14
C LEU A 632 8.33 -107.47 -59.03
N ARG A 633 7.37 -107.31 -59.96
CA ARG A 633 6.42 -106.18 -59.98
C ARG A 633 5.51 -106.18 -58.75
N GLN A 634 5.00 -107.33 -58.32
CA GLN A 634 4.08 -107.41 -57.17
C GLN A 634 4.74 -107.05 -55.83
N LEU A 635 5.94 -107.58 -55.53
CA LEU A 635 6.66 -107.18 -54.31
C LEU A 635 7.09 -105.71 -54.34
N THR A 636 7.24 -105.11 -55.53
CA THR A 636 7.53 -103.70 -55.70
C THR A 636 6.33 -102.79 -55.36
N THR A 637 5.09 -103.22 -55.63
CA THR A 637 3.89 -102.43 -55.26
C THR A 637 3.60 -102.46 -53.76
N GLU A 638 3.76 -103.60 -53.09
CA GLU A 638 3.58 -103.68 -51.63
C GLU A 638 4.63 -102.84 -50.88
N ASN A 639 5.91 -102.92 -51.30
CA ASN A 639 6.98 -102.07 -50.76
C ASN A 639 6.77 -100.57 -51.07
N ARG A 640 6.06 -100.23 -52.13
CA ARG A 640 5.66 -98.85 -52.43
C ARG A 640 4.60 -98.37 -51.44
N ASN A 641 3.52 -99.13 -51.27
CA ASN A 641 2.39 -98.74 -50.40
C ASN A 641 2.83 -98.53 -48.94
N ILE A 642 3.72 -99.38 -48.41
CA ILE A 642 4.25 -99.22 -47.05
C ILE A 642 5.13 -97.96 -46.94
N LYS A 643 5.94 -97.65 -47.96
CA LYS A 643 6.73 -96.40 -47.99
C LYS A 643 5.83 -95.17 -48.04
N GLU A 644 4.73 -95.20 -48.79
CA GLU A 644 3.76 -94.10 -48.86
C GLU A 644 3.05 -93.87 -47.51
N GLN A 645 2.68 -94.92 -46.77
CA GLN A 645 2.13 -94.77 -45.40
C GLN A 645 3.16 -94.24 -44.39
N VAL A 646 4.40 -94.73 -44.43
CA VAL A 646 5.48 -94.22 -43.57
C VAL A 646 5.83 -92.77 -43.91
N PHE A 647 5.77 -92.38 -45.19
CA PHE A 647 5.95 -91.00 -45.63
C PHE A 647 4.89 -90.08 -45.03
N LEU A 648 3.60 -90.41 -45.15
CA LEU A 648 2.49 -89.62 -44.61
C LEU A 648 2.55 -89.48 -43.08
N LEU A 649 2.96 -90.52 -42.35
CA LEU A 649 3.14 -90.43 -40.89
C LEU A 649 4.35 -89.56 -40.51
N GLN A 650 5.46 -89.63 -41.26
CA GLN A 650 6.58 -88.70 -41.07
C GLN A 650 6.20 -87.25 -41.39
N GLU A 651 5.40 -87.05 -42.44
CA GLU A 651 4.89 -85.73 -42.84
C GLU A 651 3.99 -85.15 -41.73
N ARG A 652 3.03 -85.92 -41.20
CA ARG A 652 2.19 -85.46 -40.08
C ARG A 652 2.98 -85.18 -38.80
N ILE A 653 4.07 -85.90 -38.54
CA ILE A 653 4.98 -85.59 -37.42
C ILE A 653 5.75 -84.29 -37.69
N ARG A 654 6.22 -84.04 -38.92
CA ARG A 654 6.86 -82.77 -39.30
C ARG A 654 5.88 -81.60 -39.17
N GLU A 655 4.62 -81.76 -39.57
CA GLU A 655 3.56 -80.75 -39.40
C GLU A 655 3.39 -80.37 -37.91
N MET A 656 3.20 -81.35 -37.02
CA MET A 656 3.03 -81.06 -35.59
C MET A 656 4.32 -80.51 -34.93
N GLN A 657 5.50 -80.90 -35.41
CA GLN A 657 6.76 -80.31 -34.97
C GLN A 657 6.90 -78.85 -35.44
N HIS A 658 6.47 -78.54 -36.67
CA HIS A 658 6.45 -77.19 -37.22
C HIS A 658 5.42 -76.30 -36.51
N GLU A 659 4.22 -76.82 -36.25
CA GLU A 659 3.16 -76.11 -35.51
C GLU A 659 3.60 -75.80 -34.06
N ASN A 660 4.20 -76.76 -33.36
CA ASN A 660 4.76 -76.52 -32.03
C ASN A 660 5.97 -75.56 -32.08
N SER A 661 6.82 -75.63 -33.11
CA SER A 661 7.92 -74.68 -33.30
C SER A 661 7.40 -73.25 -33.55
N SER A 662 6.32 -73.11 -34.32
CA SER A 662 5.63 -71.84 -34.55
C SER A 662 5.03 -71.29 -33.26
N LYS A 663 4.27 -72.09 -32.51
CA LYS A 663 3.67 -71.69 -31.22
C LYS A 663 4.72 -71.36 -30.17
N CYS A 664 5.82 -72.10 -30.09
CA CYS A 664 6.96 -71.74 -29.24
C CYS A 664 7.59 -70.40 -29.68
N SER A 665 7.73 -70.16 -30.99
CA SER A 665 8.26 -68.89 -31.51
C SER A 665 7.34 -67.72 -31.15
N GLU A 666 6.03 -67.86 -31.36
CA GLU A 666 4.97 -66.91 -30.97
C GLU A 666 4.99 -66.62 -29.46
N ILE A 667 5.09 -67.65 -28.61
CA ILE A 667 5.24 -67.48 -27.15
C ILE A 667 6.53 -66.71 -26.81
N THR A 668 7.64 -66.89 -27.52
CA THR A 668 8.82 -66.04 -27.31
C THR A 668 8.64 -64.62 -27.84
N ALA A 669 7.83 -64.39 -28.88
CA ALA A 669 7.53 -63.04 -29.38
C ALA A 669 6.70 -62.28 -28.34
N LEU A 670 5.59 -62.87 -27.87
CA LEU A 670 4.73 -62.30 -26.83
C LEU A 670 5.46 -62.08 -25.51
N LYS A 671 6.44 -62.93 -25.15
CA LYS A 671 7.31 -62.69 -23.99
C LYS A 671 8.23 -61.48 -24.17
N ARG A 672 8.86 -61.32 -25.33
CA ARG A 672 9.67 -60.11 -25.64
C ARG A 672 8.80 -58.87 -25.63
N GLU A 673 7.59 -58.92 -26.18
CA GLU A 673 6.64 -57.81 -26.16
C GLU A 673 6.22 -57.43 -24.73
N LEU A 674 5.97 -58.42 -23.85
CA LEU A 674 5.72 -58.17 -22.43
C LEU A 674 6.94 -57.59 -21.70
N GLU A 675 8.15 -58.09 -21.99
CA GLU A 675 9.40 -57.58 -21.45
C GLU A 675 9.66 -56.13 -21.91
N GLU A 676 9.43 -55.81 -23.20
CA GLU A 676 9.48 -54.45 -23.73
C GLU A 676 8.40 -53.55 -23.10
N LEU A 677 7.16 -54.02 -22.94
CA LEU A 677 6.09 -53.26 -22.28
C LEU A 677 6.43 -52.96 -20.81
N GLN A 678 7.01 -53.92 -20.09
CA GLN A 678 7.49 -53.75 -18.72
C GLN A 678 8.68 -52.79 -18.65
N GLN A 679 9.64 -52.90 -19.58
CA GLN A 679 10.77 -51.97 -19.70
C GLN A 679 10.29 -50.56 -20.07
N ASN A 680 9.29 -50.43 -20.92
CA ASN A 680 8.64 -49.17 -21.30
C ASN A 680 7.78 -48.58 -20.16
N ALA A 681 7.25 -49.41 -19.26
CA ALA A 681 6.60 -48.93 -18.03
C ALA A 681 7.64 -48.42 -17.02
N ALA A 682 8.75 -49.15 -16.82
CA ALA A 682 9.87 -48.70 -15.99
C ALA A 682 10.54 -47.42 -16.55
N SER A 683 10.66 -47.32 -17.87
CA SER A 683 11.14 -46.12 -18.57
C SER A 683 10.19 -44.93 -18.37
N ARG A 684 8.87 -45.12 -18.56
CA ARG A 684 7.87 -44.07 -18.25
C ARG A 684 7.89 -43.63 -16.80
N SER A 685 8.07 -44.54 -15.85
CA SER A 685 8.25 -44.19 -14.43
C SER A 685 9.48 -43.30 -14.19
N LYS A 686 10.64 -43.65 -14.79
CA LYS A 686 11.84 -42.80 -14.75
C LYS A 686 11.61 -41.44 -15.40
N MET A 687 10.94 -41.39 -16.57
CA MET A 687 10.62 -40.12 -17.24
C MET A 687 9.68 -39.25 -16.39
N HIS A 688 8.71 -39.84 -15.67
CA HIS A 688 7.87 -39.10 -14.73
C HIS A 688 8.66 -38.57 -13.52
N THR A 689 9.63 -39.31 -12.99
CA THR A 689 10.47 -38.79 -11.88
C THR A 689 11.44 -37.72 -12.35
N GLU A 690 12.01 -37.81 -13.56
CA GLU A 690 12.80 -36.71 -14.14
C GLU A 690 11.92 -35.49 -14.46
N LEU A 691 10.71 -35.66 -15.00
CA LEU A 691 9.76 -34.56 -15.19
C LEU A 691 9.40 -33.87 -13.87
N ALA A 692 9.19 -34.62 -12.78
CA ALA A 692 8.93 -34.05 -11.46
C ALA A 692 10.15 -33.26 -10.93
N LYS A 693 11.38 -33.76 -11.08
CA LYS A 693 12.61 -33.02 -10.74
C LYS A 693 12.75 -31.75 -11.58
N LEU A 694 12.52 -31.83 -12.89
CA LEU A 694 12.57 -30.68 -13.79
C LEU A 694 11.49 -29.65 -13.44
N GLN A 695 10.28 -30.08 -13.07
CA GLN A 695 9.21 -29.18 -12.63
C GLN A 695 9.55 -28.46 -11.31
N VAL A 696 10.18 -29.15 -10.36
CA VAL A 696 10.73 -28.52 -9.13
C VAL A 696 11.88 -27.56 -9.48
N SER A 697 12.77 -27.95 -10.38
CA SER A 697 13.89 -27.10 -10.84
C SER A 697 13.39 -25.82 -11.53
N VAL A 698 12.40 -25.94 -12.42
CA VAL A 698 11.71 -24.80 -13.07
C VAL A 698 11.05 -23.91 -12.03
N ARG A 699 10.34 -24.47 -11.03
CA ARG A 699 9.77 -23.67 -9.94
C ARG A 699 10.83 -22.95 -9.11
N ASN A 700 11.97 -23.58 -8.86
CA ASN A 700 13.09 -22.95 -8.15
C ASN A 700 13.74 -21.84 -8.97
N PHE A 701 13.91 -22.02 -10.29
CA PHE A 701 14.39 -20.97 -11.18
C PHE A 701 13.38 -19.83 -11.32
N GLN A 702 12.07 -20.10 -11.36
CA GLN A 702 11.03 -19.08 -11.34
C GLN A 702 11.05 -18.26 -10.05
N LEU A 703 11.19 -18.90 -8.88
CA LEU A 703 11.36 -18.19 -7.60
C LEU A 703 12.66 -17.38 -7.57
N GLN A 704 13.75 -17.88 -8.16
CA GLN A 704 15.00 -17.14 -8.29
C GLN A 704 14.88 -15.94 -9.25
N GLU A 705 14.13 -16.08 -10.35
CA GLU A 705 13.82 -15.02 -11.29
C GLU A 705 12.90 -13.96 -10.66
N GLU A 706 11.88 -14.36 -9.90
CA GLU A 706 11.01 -13.45 -9.13
C GLU A 706 11.79 -12.66 -8.08
N LEU A 707 12.69 -13.31 -7.33
CA LEU A 707 13.60 -12.65 -6.38
C LEU A 707 14.54 -11.67 -7.10
N LEU A 708 15.24 -12.11 -8.15
CA LEU A 708 16.11 -11.23 -8.93
C LEU A 708 15.35 -10.06 -9.58
N ARG A 709 14.08 -10.26 -9.96
CA ARG A 709 13.21 -9.20 -10.49
C ARG A 709 12.77 -8.23 -9.38
N GLN A 710 12.55 -8.71 -8.16
CA GLN A 710 12.30 -7.87 -6.99
C GLN A 710 13.55 -7.04 -6.63
N ASP A 711 14.73 -7.67 -6.54
CA ASP A 711 16.01 -7.01 -6.28
C ASP A 711 16.31 -5.94 -7.34
N ASN A 712 16.10 -6.25 -8.64
CA ASN A 712 16.26 -5.26 -9.72
C ASN A 712 15.26 -4.10 -9.61
N ALA A 713 14.01 -4.35 -9.24
CA ALA A 713 13.02 -3.30 -9.03
C ALA A 713 13.35 -2.43 -7.81
N GLU A 714 13.94 -3.00 -6.75
CA GLU A 714 14.39 -2.25 -5.58
C GLU A 714 15.65 -1.43 -5.88
N MET A 715 16.62 -2.00 -6.59
CA MET A 715 17.79 -1.27 -7.11
C MET A 715 17.38 -0.13 -8.06
N GLN A 716 16.35 -0.31 -8.89
CA GLN A 716 15.79 0.76 -9.72
C GLN A 716 15.16 1.87 -8.87
N LYS A 717 14.39 1.54 -7.82
CA LYS A 717 13.86 2.54 -6.86
C LYS A 717 14.99 3.32 -6.19
N GLN A 718 16.04 2.63 -5.71
CA GLN A 718 17.19 3.28 -5.08
C GLN A 718 17.94 4.20 -6.06
N LEU A 719 18.09 3.80 -7.33
CA LEU A 719 18.64 4.66 -8.37
C LEU A 719 17.77 5.90 -8.62
N THR A 720 16.45 5.77 -8.75
CA THR A 720 15.56 6.92 -8.95
C THR A 720 15.59 7.89 -7.77
N ILE A 721 15.62 7.38 -6.52
CA ILE A 721 15.75 8.22 -5.31
C ILE A 721 17.08 8.96 -5.32
N CYS A 722 18.19 8.27 -5.63
CA CYS A 722 19.51 8.90 -5.68
C CYS A 722 19.64 9.92 -6.84
N GLU A 723 18.91 9.73 -7.94
CA GLU A 723 18.80 10.73 -9.02
C GLU A 723 17.94 11.94 -8.63
N GLU A 724 16.85 11.75 -7.90
CA GLU A 724 16.03 12.83 -7.33
C GLU A 724 16.80 13.63 -6.28
N GLU A 725 17.49 12.98 -5.34
CA GLU A 725 18.37 13.61 -4.35
C GLU A 725 19.49 14.42 -5.00
N LYS A 726 20.12 13.86 -6.05
CA LYS A 726 21.15 14.55 -6.84
C LYS A 726 20.59 15.76 -7.59
N LEU A 727 19.35 15.72 -8.07
CA LEU A 727 18.69 16.86 -8.71
C LEU A 727 18.35 17.94 -7.68
N ALA A 728 17.86 17.57 -6.50
CA ALA A 728 17.60 18.50 -5.40
C ALA A 728 18.90 19.19 -4.93
N ALA A 729 19.97 18.43 -4.67
CA ALA A 729 21.28 18.97 -4.31
C ALA A 729 21.86 19.89 -5.40
N LYS A 730 21.56 19.64 -6.68
CA LYS A 730 21.94 20.52 -7.79
C LYS A 730 21.12 21.82 -7.80
N THR A 731 19.81 21.78 -7.56
CA THR A 731 19.00 23.01 -7.46
C THR A 731 19.38 23.84 -6.23
N ASP A 732 19.71 23.18 -5.12
CA ASP A 732 20.20 23.85 -3.92
C ASP A 732 21.55 24.54 -4.18
N PHE A 733 22.49 23.85 -4.84
CA PHE A 733 23.76 24.44 -5.28
C PHE A 733 23.58 25.62 -6.22
N GLU A 734 22.68 25.52 -7.21
CA GLU A 734 22.37 26.61 -8.15
C GLU A 734 21.73 27.81 -7.42
N SER A 735 20.87 27.57 -6.42
CA SER A 735 20.32 28.63 -5.57
C SER A 735 21.39 29.31 -4.70
N LEU A 736 22.32 28.53 -4.13
CA LEU A 736 23.41 29.03 -3.29
C LEU A 736 24.45 29.80 -4.13
N GLN A 737 24.71 29.36 -5.36
CA GLN A 737 25.55 30.07 -6.32
C GLN A 737 24.91 31.41 -6.74
N SER A 738 23.59 31.44 -6.95
CA SER A 738 22.83 32.67 -7.22
C SER A 738 22.92 33.65 -6.02
N MET A 739 22.70 33.15 -4.80
CA MET A 739 22.85 33.94 -3.57
C MET A 739 24.28 34.47 -3.38
N HIS A 740 25.31 33.66 -3.68
CA HIS A 740 26.70 34.10 -3.62
C HIS A 740 27.01 35.18 -4.67
N SER A 741 26.48 35.05 -5.89
CA SER A 741 26.60 36.06 -6.94
C SER A 741 25.93 37.38 -6.55
N ALA A 742 24.74 37.33 -5.93
CA ALA A 742 24.07 38.52 -5.41
C ALA A 742 24.88 39.20 -4.29
N LEU A 743 25.44 38.41 -3.37
CA LEU A 743 26.26 38.91 -2.28
C LEU A 743 27.58 39.54 -2.77
N LEU A 744 28.16 39.02 -3.85
CA LEU A 744 29.30 39.64 -4.56
C LEU A 744 28.92 40.98 -5.18
N MET A 745 27.75 41.08 -5.85
CA MET A 745 27.27 42.35 -6.41
C MET A 745 27.01 43.42 -5.33
N ASP A 746 26.47 43.04 -4.18
CA ASP A 746 26.30 43.96 -3.04
C ASP A 746 27.63 44.31 -2.37
N HIS A 747 28.60 43.39 -2.32
CA HIS A 747 29.97 43.68 -1.88
C HIS A 747 30.64 44.73 -2.78
N ASP A 748 30.60 44.55 -4.10
CA ASP A 748 31.23 45.48 -5.05
C ASP A 748 30.55 46.85 -5.04
N ARG A 749 29.23 46.88 -4.80
CA ARG A 749 28.47 48.11 -4.55
C ARG A 749 28.87 48.80 -3.24
N LEU A 750 29.11 48.04 -2.17
CA LEU A 750 29.61 48.55 -0.89
C LEU A 750 31.05 49.09 -1.02
N GLN A 751 31.91 48.40 -1.76
CA GLN A 751 33.27 48.87 -2.07
C GLN A 751 33.22 50.17 -2.89
N THR A 752 32.39 50.24 -3.92
CA THR A 752 32.19 51.46 -4.71
C THR A 752 31.72 52.63 -3.83
N LEU A 753 30.81 52.39 -2.89
CA LEU A 753 30.36 53.41 -1.94
C LEU A 753 31.48 53.83 -0.97
N HIS A 754 32.27 52.88 -0.47
CA HIS A 754 33.43 53.13 0.39
C HIS A 754 34.49 53.99 -0.32
N ASP A 755 34.76 53.72 -1.60
CA ASP A 755 35.76 54.47 -2.38
C ASP A 755 35.28 55.89 -2.70
N VAL A 756 33.99 56.08 -2.98
CA VAL A 756 33.38 57.41 -3.11
C VAL A 756 33.45 58.19 -1.79
N LEU A 757 33.09 57.57 -0.66
CA LEU A 757 33.17 58.20 0.66
C LEU A 757 34.62 58.51 1.08
N SER A 758 35.58 57.68 0.69
CA SER A 758 37.00 57.93 0.90
C SER A 758 37.48 59.15 0.09
N ALA A 759 37.06 59.25 -1.17
CA ALA A 759 37.34 60.41 -2.02
C ALA A 759 36.68 61.70 -1.50
N ASP A 760 35.46 61.62 -0.94
CA ASP A 760 34.81 62.76 -0.28
C ASP A 760 35.50 63.15 1.04
N TYR A 761 35.99 62.19 1.82
CA TYR A 761 36.78 62.46 3.02
C TYR A 761 38.10 63.16 2.68
N ASP A 762 38.85 62.68 1.68
CA ASP A 762 40.10 63.33 1.26
C ASP A 762 39.85 64.69 0.59
N ARG A 763 38.73 64.89 -0.16
CA ARG A 763 38.28 66.21 -0.60
C ARG A 763 38.07 67.16 0.59
N ALA A 764 37.23 66.78 1.55
CA ALA A 764 36.92 67.59 2.72
C ALA A 764 38.17 67.90 3.58
N LYS A 765 39.10 66.96 3.67
CA LYS A 765 40.41 67.12 4.31
C LYS A 765 41.32 68.10 3.56
N HIS A 766 41.38 68.04 2.23
CA HIS A 766 42.07 69.04 1.43
C HIS A 766 41.47 70.45 1.62
N ASP A 767 40.14 70.59 1.54
CA ASP A 767 39.46 71.86 1.79
C ASP A 767 39.72 72.40 3.21
N ASN A 768 39.77 71.52 4.22
CA ASN A 768 40.12 71.89 5.60
C ASN A 768 41.58 72.35 5.72
N THR A 769 42.54 71.70 5.03
CA THR A 769 43.93 72.21 4.98
C THR A 769 44.03 73.56 4.26
N LEU A 770 43.26 73.77 3.19
CA LEU A 770 43.17 75.05 2.48
C LEU A 770 42.56 76.14 3.37
N LEU A 771 41.54 75.80 4.18
CA LEU A 771 40.94 76.70 5.17
C LEU A 771 41.94 77.08 6.26
N ASN A 772 42.70 76.11 6.80
CA ASN A 772 43.75 76.40 7.79
C ASN A 772 44.86 77.29 7.23
N ILE A 773 45.29 77.08 5.98
CA ILE A 773 46.26 77.97 5.31
C ILE A 773 45.69 79.39 5.16
N LYS A 774 44.40 79.55 4.83
CA LYS A 774 43.75 80.87 4.83
C LYS A 774 43.76 81.46 6.25
N LEU A 775 43.26 80.73 7.24
CA LEU A 775 43.16 81.16 8.64
C LEU A 775 44.51 81.62 9.22
N GLN A 776 45.59 80.91 8.88
CA GLN A 776 46.96 81.22 9.32
C GLN A 776 47.53 82.50 8.70
N ASN A 777 47.01 82.93 7.55
CA ASN A 777 47.42 84.16 6.85
C ASN A 777 46.60 85.40 7.25
N HIS A 778 45.44 85.24 7.90
CA HIS A 778 44.59 86.38 8.29
C HIS A 778 45.04 87.00 9.63
N LYS A 779 45.48 88.26 9.57
CA LYS A 779 45.75 89.11 10.74
C LYS A 779 45.20 90.54 10.56
N GLY A 780 43.89 90.67 10.65
CA GLY A 780 43.24 91.79 11.34
C GLY A 780 43.03 93.06 10.53
N THR A 781 41.84 93.20 9.95
CA THR A 781 41.19 94.51 9.74
C THR A 781 39.70 94.45 10.13
N THR A 782 39.09 95.59 10.42
CA THR A 782 37.74 95.66 11.01
C THR A 782 36.59 95.24 10.09
N GLU A 783 36.82 95.04 8.79
CA GLU A 783 35.88 94.35 7.91
C GLU A 783 35.79 92.84 8.22
N GLU A 784 36.88 92.22 8.70
CA GLU A 784 36.89 90.81 9.07
C GLU A 784 35.90 90.55 10.22
N ALA A 785 35.77 91.44 11.20
CA ALA A 785 34.76 91.30 12.27
C ALA A 785 33.31 91.41 11.76
N LEU A 786 33.05 92.12 10.67
CA LEU A 786 31.73 92.17 10.00
C LEU A 786 31.51 90.96 9.09
N ASN A 787 32.57 90.38 8.54
CA ASN A 787 32.53 89.13 7.78
C ASN A 787 32.39 87.91 8.70
N GLU A 788 33.05 87.90 9.87
CA GLU A 788 32.86 86.91 10.94
C GLU A 788 31.43 86.99 11.50
N ARG A 789 30.87 88.19 11.65
CA ARG A 789 29.45 88.34 12.03
C ARG A 789 28.51 87.82 10.95
N ARG A 790 28.78 88.08 9.67
CA ARG A 790 28.04 87.48 8.54
C ARG A 790 28.19 85.96 8.53
N HIS A 791 29.40 85.42 8.62
CA HIS A 791 29.64 83.98 8.75
C HIS A 791 28.99 83.36 9.99
N PHE A 792 28.87 84.08 11.11
CA PHE A 792 28.15 83.59 12.29
C PHE A 792 26.63 83.59 12.06
N GLU A 793 26.09 84.60 11.38
CA GLU A 793 24.67 84.66 11.00
C GLU A 793 24.34 83.63 9.89
N GLU A 794 25.26 83.36 8.95
CA GLU A 794 25.23 82.31 7.94
C GLU A 794 25.36 80.90 8.56
N LEU A 795 26.30 80.67 9.49
CA LEU A 795 26.42 79.41 10.24
C LEU A 795 25.18 79.15 11.10
N LYS A 796 24.60 80.20 11.70
CA LYS A 796 23.35 80.11 12.44
C LYS A 796 22.17 79.78 11.52
N LEU A 797 22.17 80.29 10.29
CA LEU A 797 21.18 79.98 9.25
C LEU A 797 21.35 78.54 8.73
N ALA A 798 22.58 78.11 8.42
CA ALA A 798 22.91 76.73 8.07
C ALA A 798 22.55 75.74 9.20
N VAL A 799 22.80 76.09 10.48
CA VAL A 799 22.35 75.28 11.63
C VAL A 799 20.83 75.27 11.78
N ALA A 800 20.12 76.31 11.33
CA ALA A 800 18.66 76.30 11.25
C ALA A 800 18.16 75.41 10.09
N GLU A 801 18.78 75.47 8.91
CA GLU A 801 18.49 74.59 7.77
C GLU A 801 18.81 73.12 8.07
N GLU A 802 19.90 72.84 8.78
CA GLU A 802 20.26 71.50 9.29
C GLU A 802 19.22 70.96 10.29
N ARG A 803 18.64 71.82 11.13
CA ARG A 803 17.53 71.46 12.02
C ARG A 803 16.27 71.20 11.21
N GLU A 804 15.90 72.13 10.34
CA GLU A 804 14.70 71.98 9.51
C GLU A 804 14.79 70.77 8.57
N ARG A 805 15.99 70.41 8.06
CA ARG A 805 16.17 69.17 7.29
C ARG A 805 15.94 67.93 8.16
N ARG A 806 16.46 67.88 9.39
CA ARG A 806 16.17 66.79 10.34
C ARG A 806 14.69 66.75 10.73
N ASP A 807 14.03 67.89 10.90
CA ASP A 807 12.60 67.96 11.18
C ASP A 807 11.75 67.51 9.96
N ARG A 808 12.21 67.80 8.73
CA ARG A 808 11.63 67.27 7.48
C ARG A 808 11.86 65.76 7.34
N GLU A 809 13.05 65.26 7.61
CA GLU A 809 13.41 63.83 7.60
C GLU A 809 12.60 63.03 8.63
N VAL A 810 12.56 63.49 9.89
CA VAL A 810 11.68 62.95 10.94
C VAL A 810 10.20 63.08 10.56
N GLY A 811 9.84 64.14 9.83
CA GLY A 811 8.50 64.33 9.25
C GLY A 811 8.16 63.28 8.20
N CYS A 812 9.10 62.88 7.34
CA CYS A 812 8.94 61.78 6.40
C CYS A 812 8.85 60.44 7.14
N MET A 813 9.81 60.11 8.00
CA MET A 813 9.77 58.87 8.80
C MET A 813 8.47 58.72 9.59
N ARG A 814 7.89 59.82 10.11
CA ARG A 814 6.57 59.82 10.76
C ARG A 814 5.42 59.52 9.80
N LYS A 815 5.46 60.03 8.56
CA LYS A 815 4.47 59.69 7.51
C LYS A 815 4.60 58.22 7.12
N ASP A 816 5.81 57.73 6.91
CA ASP A 816 6.08 56.34 6.52
C ASP A 816 5.64 55.37 7.63
N MET A 817 5.93 55.70 8.90
CA MET A 817 5.43 54.97 10.07
C MET A 817 3.91 55.09 10.29
N MET A 818 3.23 56.07 9.69
CA MET A 818 1.76 56.15 9.67
C MET A 818 1.15 55.36 8.50
N ALA A 819 1.78 55.39 7.32
CA ALA A 819 1.40 54.56 6.18
C ALA A 819 1.51 53.07 6.53
N LEU A 820 2.67 52.62 7.02
CA LEU A 820 2.91 51.23 7.41
C LEU A 820 1.95 50.74 8.53
N ARG A 821 1.49 51.64 9.40
CA ARG A 821 0.43 51.34 10.40
C ARG A 821 -0.96 51.22 9.77
N SER A 822 -1.27 52.05 8.77
CA SER A 822 -2.50 51.92 7.97
C SER A 822 -2.51 50.61 7.20
N ASP A 823 -1.40 50.26 6.55
CA ASP A 823 -1.24 49.04 5.76
C ASP A 823 -1.32 47.79 6.66
N TYR A 824 -0.66 47.80 7.82
CA TYR A 824 -0.79 46.74 8.83
C TYR A 824 -2.25 46.57 9.30
N GLU A 825 -2.95 47.65 9.62
CA GLU A 825 -4.34 47.59 10.08
C GLU A 825 -5.33 47.27 8.94
N GLN A 826 -4.95 47.48 7.67
CA GLN A 826 -5.67 47.01 6.48
C GLN A 826 -5.48 45.50 6.30
N ILE A 827 -4.23 45.01 6.25
CA ILE A 827 -3.88 43.59 6.20
C ILE A 827 -4.53 42.82 7.36
N ARG A 828 -4.62 43.44 8.55
CA ARG A 828 -5.33 42.87 9.71
C ARG A 828 -6.83 42.70 9.46
N LYS A 829 -7.50 43.69 8.87
CA LYS A 829 -8.93 43.59 8.51
C LYS A 829 -9.16 42.55 7.41
N GLU A 830 -8.27 42.49 6.43
CA GLU A 830 -8.28 41.49 5.36
C GLU A 830 -8.13 40.08 5.94
N ASN A 831 -7.13 39.83 6.80
CA ASN A 831 -6.97 38.57 7.52
C ASN A 831 -8.21 38.19 8.36
N ILE A 832 -8.83 39.15 9.06
CA ILE A 832 -10.09 38.92 9.79
C ILE A 832 -11.25 38.57 8.84
N SER A 833 -11.29 39.16 7.63
CA SER A 833 -12.29 38.82 6.61
C SER A 833 -12.06 37.44 5.99
N LEU A 834 -10.81 37.09 5.70
CA LEU A 834 -10.40 35.78 5.17
C LEU A 834 -10.68 34.67 6.18
N ALA A 835 -10.40 34.89 7.46
CA ALA A 835 -10.73 33.95 8.54
C ALA A 835 -12.25 33.68 8.64
N ARG A 836 -13.09 34.72 8.50
CA ARG A 836 -14.56 34.56 8.46
C ARG A 836 -15.02 33.82 7.21
N ASN A 837 -14.44 34.12 6.05
CA ASN A 837 -14.77 33.42 4.80
C ASN A 837 -14.35 31.94 4.86
N ALA A 838 -13.20 31.63 5.48
CA ALA A 838 -12.78 30.26 5.73
C ALA A 838 -13.76 29.51 6.65
N GLN A 839 -14.23 30.14 7.73
CA GLN A 839 -15.25 29.56 8.62
C GLN A 839 -16.59 29.33 7.91
N LEU A 840 -17.04 30.27 7.06
CA LEU A 840 -18.26 30.11 6.26
C LEU A 840 -18.13 28.96 5.25
N ASN A 841 -16.99 28.88 4.56
CA ASN A 841 -16.69 27.77 3.63
C ASN A 841 -16.62 26.43 4.37
N GLU A 842 -16.09 26.38 5.59
CA GLU A 842 -16.08 25.17 6.42
C GLU A 842 -17.51 24.75 6.83
N ASP A 843 -18.36 25.71 7.23
CA ASP A 843 -19.77 25.45 7.52
C ASP A 843 -20.59 25.05 6.29
N GLU A 844 -20.22 25.48 5.09
CA GLU A 844 -20.80 24.97 3.84
C GLU A 844 -20.29 23.57 3.51
N LEU A 845 -18.99 23.28 3.70
CA LEU A 845 -18.43 21.94 3.54
C LEU A 845 -19.10 20.93 4.48
N ARG A 846 -19.30 21.29 5.76
CA ARG A 846 -20.02 20.47 6.76
C ARG A 846 -21.47 20.16 6.32
N LYS A 847 -22.19 21.14 5.76
CA LYS A 847 -23.55 20.96 5.22
C LYS A 847 -23.56 20.03 4.00
N LEU A 848 -22.61 20.20 3.08
CA LEU A 848 -22.46 19.35 1.91
C LEU A 848 -22.10 17.91 2.29
N GLN A 849 -21.19 17.70 3.23
CA GLN A 849 -20.86 16.38 3.79
C GLN A 849 -22.07 15.70 4.44
N PHE A 850 -22.91 16.45 5.17
CA PHE A 850 -24.15 15.90 5.74
C PHE A 850 -25.16 15.52 4.65
N ALA A 851 -25.33 16.37 3.62
CA ALA A 851 -26.19 16.07 2.47
C ALA A 851 -25.69 14.84 1.69
N GLU A 852 -24.38 14.74 1.46
CA GLU A 852 -23.75 13.60 0.79
C GLU A 852 -23.91 12.31 1.61
N GLN A 853 -23.65 12.34 2.92
CA GLN A 853 -23.85 11.17 3.78
C GLN A 853 -25.32 10.70 3.79
N ASN A 854 -26.27 11.64 3.70
CA ASN A 854 -27.69 11.31 3.60
C ASN A 854 -28.04 10.73 2.21
N GLN A 855 -27.43 11.22 1.13
CA GLN A 855 -27.54 10.63 -0.21
C GLN A 855 -26.95 9.22 -0.25
N ARG A 856 -25.75 8.98 0.31
CA ARG A 856 -25.15 7.64 0.42
C ARG A 856 -26.09 6.65 1.12
N LYS A 857 -26.70 7.03 2.25
CA LYS A 857 -27.71 6.23 2.98
C LYS A 857 -28.99 5.96 2.18
N ILE A 858 -29.33 6.80 1.21
CA ILE A 858 -30.45 6.56 0.28
C ILE A 858 -30.01 5.61 -0.83
N CYS A 859 -28.81 5.78 -1.40
CA CYS A 859 -28.23 4.87 -2.38
C CYS A 859 -28.07 3.44 -1.81
N GLU A 860 -27.49 3.29 -0.63
CA GLU A 860 -27.36 2.01 0.10
C GLU A 860 -28.72 1.29 0.22
N ARG A 861 -29.77 2.03 0.58
CA ARG A 861 -31.14 1.50 0.68
C ARG A 861 -31.73 1.08 -0.67
N LEU A 862 -31.47 1.85 -1.72
CA LEU A 862 -31.93 1.53 -3.07
C LEU A 862 -31.18 0.33 -3.65
N THR A 863 -29.87 0.22 -3.43
CA THR A 863 -29.07 -0.97 -3.79
C THR A 863 -29.60 -2.21 -3.07
N ALA A 864 -29.82 -2.15 -1.75
CA ALA A 864 -30.40 -3.27 -1.01
C ALA A 864 -31.80 -3.69 -1.49
N GLN A 865 -32.60 -2.75 -2.01
CA GLN A 865 -33.88 -3.04 -2.66
C GLN A 865 -33.70 -3.69 -4.04
N ILE A 866 -32.74 -3.23 -4.83
CA ILE A 866 -32.36 -3.82 -6.12
C ILE A 866 -31.88 -5.26 -5.91
N ASP A 867 -31.00 -5.51 -4.94
CA ASP A 867 -30.48 -6.85 -4.63
C ASP A 867 -31.59 -7.80 -4.17
N ASP A 868 -32.58 -7.30 -3.44
CA ASP A 868 -33.75 -8.09 -3.02
C ASP A 868 -34.69 -8.42 -4.19
N LEU A 869 -34.88 -7.49 -5.13
CA LEU A 869 -35.60 -7.73 -6.38
C LEU A 869 -34.84 -8.70 -7.29
N GLN A 870 -33.50 -8.59 -7.37
CA GLN A 870 -32.66 -9.53 -8.12
C GLN A 870 -32.74 -10.95 -7.53
N ARG A 871 -32.63 -11.11 -6.20
CA ARG A 871 -32.81 -12.42 -5.53
C ARG A 871 -34.19 -13.01 -5.77
N LYS A 872 -35.26 -12.19 -5.75
CA LYS A 872 -36.62 -12.62 -6.10
C LYS A 872 -36.75 -13.05 -7.56
N LEU A 873 -36.13 -12.32 -8.49
CA LEU A 873 -36.12 -12.65 -9.92
C LEU A 873 -35.33 -13.95 -10.18
N GLN A 874 -34.19 -14.14 -9.54
CA GLN A 874 -33.42 -15.40 -9.61
C GLN A 874 -34.23 -16.58 -9.08
N ALA A 875 -34.93 -16.44 -7.95
CA ALA A 875 -35.80 -17.48 -7.41
C ALA A 875 -36.96 -17.85 -8.37
N ARG A 876 -37.59 -16.86 -9.02
CA ARG A 876 -38.62 -17.12 -10.04
C ARG A 876 -38.05 -17.76 -11.32
N ASN A 877 -36.84 -17.41 -11.72
CA ASN A 877 -36.17 -18.07 -12.85
C ASN A 877 -35.87 -19.55 -12.54
N LEU A 878 -35.47 -19.89 -11.31
CA LEU A 878 -35.28 -21.27 -10.87
C LEU A 878 -36.60 -22.07 -10.89
N GLU A 879 -37.68 -21.51 -10.33
CA GLU A 879 -39.03 -22.08 -10.38
C GLU A 879 -39.50 -22.31 -11.84
N ILE A 880 -39.22 -21.38 -12.75
CA ILE A 880 -39.48 -21.55 -14.19
C ILE A 880 -38.67 -22.72 -14.77
N THR A 881 -37.39 -22.87 -14.42
CA THR A 881 -36.59 -24.02 -14.89
C THR A 881 -37.05 -25.37 -14.33
N GLU A 882 -37.50 -25.43 -13.07
CA GLU A 882 -38.11 -26.63 -12.48
C GLU A 882 -39.42 -27.01 -13.19
N LEU A 883 -40.27 -26.02 -13.50
CA LEU A 883 -41.50 -26.22 -14.26
C LEU A 883 -41.22 -26.68 -15.70
N LEU A 884 -40.19 -26.12 -16.37
CA LEU A 884 -39.77 -26.56 -17.70
C LEU A 884 -39.27 -28.01 -17.69
N GLN A 885 -38.40 -28.40 -16.75
CA GLN A 885 -37.96 -29.80 -16.58
C GLN A 885 -39.15 -30.74 -16.33
N ARG A 886 -40.15 -30.30 -15.55
CA ARG A 886 -41.37 -31.08 -15.31
C ARG A 886 -42.23 -31.22 -16.57
N ILE A 887 -42.31 -30.19 -17.41
CA ILE A 887 -42.98 -30.24 -18.72
C ILE A 887 -42.24 -31.20 -19.67
N GLU A 888 -40.90 -31.17 -19.71
CA GLU A 888 -40.09 -32.10 -20.50
C GLU A 888 -40.29 -33.56 -20.07
N LEU A 889 -40.28 -33.84 -18.76
CA LEU A 889 -40.57 -35.17 -18.20
C LEU A 889 -41.98 -35.66 -18.55
N LEU A 890 -43.00 -34.80 -18.44
CA LEU A 890 -44.37 -35.13 -18.86
C LEU A 890 -44.48 -35.33 -20.38
N THR A 891 -43.72 -34.58 -21.17
CA THR A 891 -43.67 -34.73 -22.64
C THR A 891 -43.02 -36.06 -23.03
N HIS A 892 -41.94 -36.47 -22.36
CA HIS A 892 -41.34 -37.79 -22.55
C HIS A 892 -42.31 -38.91 -22.13
N LEU A 893 -42.99 -38.78 -20.98
CA LEU A 893 -43.95 -39.78 -20.52
C LEU A 893 -45.12 -39.93 -21.51
N ASN A 894 -45.68 -38.81 -22.00
CA ASN A 894 -46.70 -38.82 -23.05
C ASN A 894 -46.20 -39.51 -24.32
N LYS A 895 -44.97 -39.22 -24.78
CA LYS A 895 -44.37 -39.90 -25.94
C LYS A 895 -44.23 -41.41 -25.72
N THR A 896 -43.82 -41.85 -24.54
CA THR A 896 -43.75 -43.28 -24.20
C THR A 896 -45.13 -43.92 -24.15
N LEU A 897 -46.14 -43.26 -23.57
CA LEU A 897 -47.53 -43.73 -23.57
C LEU A 897 -48.14 -43.76 -24.99
N GLU A 898 -47.75 -42.85 -25.88
CA GLU A 898 -48.10 -42.91 -27.31
C GLU A 898 -47.40 -44.08 -28.04
N GLU A 899 -46.19 -44.46 -27.64
CA GLU A 899 -45.45 -45.61 -28.18
C GLU A 899 -46.02 -46.93 -27.69
N GLU A 900 -46.38 -47.02 -26.41
CA GLU A 900 -47.13 -48.13 -25.81
C GLU A 900 -48.54 -48.23 -26.41
N SER A 901 -49.25 -47.11 -26.59
CA SER A 901 -50.56 -47.08 -27.25
C SER A 901 -50.46 -47.52 -28.71
N ARG A 902 -49.46 -47.05 -29.47
CA ARG A 902 -49.22 -47.48 -30.86
C ARG A 902 -48.86 -48.97 -30.94
N THR A 903 -48.07 -49.50 -30.01
CA THR A 903 -47.69 -50.92 -30.02
C THR A 903 -48.83 -51.83 -29.54
N LEU A 904 -49.60 -51.44 -28.51
CA LEU A 904 -50.84 -52.11 -28.11
C LEU A 904 -51.88 -52.09 -29.25
N ASN A 905 -52.08 -50.95 -29.91
CA ASN A 905 -52.97 -50.86 -31.07
C ASN A 905 -52.44 -51.72 -32.23
N GLY A 906 -51.12 -51.80 -32.43
CA GLY A 906 -50.49 -52.75 -33.35
C GLY A 906 -50.77 -54.22 -33.00
N GLN A 907 -50.70 -54.59 -31.72
CA GLN A 907 -51.05 -55.92 -31.23
C GLN A 907 -52.55 -56.23 -31.37
N VAL A 908 -53.44 -55.27 -31.07
CA VAL A 908 -54.89 -55.38 -31.25
C VAL A 908 -55.23 -55.53 -32.73
N ASN A 909 -54.62 -54.77 -33.63
CA ASN A 909 -54.78 -54.96 -35.08
C ASN A 909 -54.25 -56.32 -35.54
N HIS A 910 -53.11 -56.79 -35.04
CA HIS A 910 -52.59 -58.14 -35.36
C HIS A 910 -53.51 -59.25 -34.83
N MET A 911 -54.14 -59.05 -33.67
CA MET A 911 -55.15 -59.93 -33.08
C MET A 911 -56.48 -59.91 -33.85
N LEU A 912 -56.90 -58.76 -34.39
CA LEU A 912 -58.09 -58.62 -35.25
C LEU A 912 -57.87 -59.23 -36.64
N VAL A 913 -56.66 -59.12 -37.19
CA VAL A 913 -56.29 -59.71 -38.50
C VAL A 913 -56.16 -61.23 -38.42
N LYS A 914 -55.73 -61.80 -37.29
CA LYS A 914 -55.46 -63.25 -37.17
C LYS A 914 -56.67 -64.20 -37.36
N PRO A 915 -57.90 -63.86 -36.95
CA PRO A 915 -59.10 -64.65 -37.24
C PRO A 915 -59.90 -64.15 -38.47
N LEU A 916 -59.48 -63.10 -39.17
CA LEU A 916 -60.17 -62.61 -40.38
C LEU A 916 -59.70 -63.26 -41.70
N SER A 917 -58.77 -64.21 -41.63
CA SER A 917 -58.43 -65.10 -42.75
C SER A 917 -59.45 -66.23 -42.98
N ASN A 918 -60.47 -66.37 -42.12
CA ASN A 918 -61.35 -67.55 -42.18
C ASN A 918 -62.78 -67.35 -41.60
N GLN A 919 -63.48 -66.25 -41.92
CA GLN A 919 -64.95 -66.29 -42.07
C GLN A 919 -65.54 -65.11 -42.84
N ASN A 920 -66.55 -65.39 -43.66
CA ASN A 920 -67.47 -64.42 -44.26
C ASN A 920 -68.73 -64.27 -43.38
N VAL A 921 -69.49 -63.18 -43.60
CA VAL A 921 -70.79 -62.85 -42.98
C VAL A 921 -70.68 -62.58 -41.45
N THR A 922 -71.25 -61.53 -40.83
CA THR A 922 -72.48 -60.76 -41.12
C THR A 922 -72.48 -59.38 -40.43
N CYS A 923 -73.32 -58.44 -40.90
CA CYS A 923 -73.96 -57.32 -40.17
C CYS A 923 -73.13 -56.13 -39.59
N HIS A 924 -73.35 -54.98 -40.23
CA HIS A 924 -73.78 -53.69 -39.62
C HIS A 924 -73.09 -53.12 -38.36
N ASN A 925 -72.36 -52.01 -38.53
CA ASN A 925 -72.49 -50.81 -37.66
C ASN A 925 -72.06 -49.46 -38.32
N ALA A 926 -71.92 -49.42 -39.65
CA ALA A 926 -71.38 -48.29 -40.42
C ALA A 926 -71.94 -46.86 -40.17
N PRO A 927 -73.20 -46.62 -39.74
CA PRO A 927 -73.66 -45.24 -39.50
C PRO A 927 -73.16 -44.61 -38.18
N LYS A 928 -72.60 -45.40 -37.22
CA LYS A 928 -72.06 -44.83 -35.98
C LYS A 928 -70.68 -44.21 -36.17
N ASP A 929 -69.78 -44.93 -36.81
CA ASP A 929 -68.38 -44.51 -37.00
C ASP A 929 -68.28 -43.18 -37.76
N PHE A 930 -69.20 -42.92 -38.70
CA PHE A 930 -69.26 -41.64 -39.41
C PHE A 930 -69.73 -40.48 -38.50
N GLN A 931 -70.62 -40.74 -37.55
CA GLN A 931 -71.11 -39.72 -36.63
C GLN A 931 -70.11 -39.43 -35.49
N GLU A 932 -69.40 -40.44 -34.99
CA GLU A 932 -68.25 -40.22 -34.09
C GLU A 932 -67.09 -39.51 -34.81
N SER A 933 -66.82 -39.84 -36.08
CA SER A 933 -65.85 -39.12 -36.91
C SER A 933 -66.19 -37.64 -37.04
N VAL A 934 -67.45 -37.28 -37.31
CA VAL A 934 -67.89 -35.87 -37.35
C VAL A 934 -67.76 -35.18 -35.99
N ILE A 935 -68.14 -35.83 -34.89
CA ILE A 935 -68.01 -35.27 -33.53
C ILE A 935 -66.53 -35.08 -33.13
N LEU A 936 -65.64 -35.96 -33.56
CA LEU A 936 -64.19 -35.82 -33.37
C LEU A 936 -63.60 -34.72 -34.26
N GLN A 937 -64.04 -34.61 -35.51
CA GLN A 937 -63.68 -33.52 -36.44
C GLN A 937 -64.09 -32.15 -35.88
N GLU A 938 -65.29 -32.05 -35.29
CA GLU A 938 -65.84 -30.85 -34.67
C GLU A 938 -65.09 -30.49 -33.38
N LYS A 939 -64.83 -31.46 -32.48
CA LYS A 939 -63.96 -31.26 -31.30
C LYS A 939 -62.54 -30.83 -31.67
N LEU A 940 -61.94 -31.42 -32.72
CA LEU A 940 -60.63 -31.00 -33.24
C LEU A 940 -60.67 -29.64 -33.93
N SER A 941 -61.84 -29.13 -34.29
CA SER A 941 -62.01 -27.76 -34.82
C SER A 941 -62.14 -26.76 -33.67
N SER A 942 -62.91 -27.08 -32.63
CA SER A 942 -62.98 -26.29 -31.40
C SER A 942 -61.62 -26.18 -30.70
N LEU A 943 -60.89 -27.29 -30.52
CA LEU A 943 -59.54 -27.28 -29.93
C LEU A 943 -58.52 -26.48 -30.76
N ARG A 944 -58.69 -26.38 -32.08
CA ARG A 944 -57.86 -25.51 -32.93
C ARG A 944 -58.22 -24.04 -32.75
N SER A 945 -59.51 -23.70 -32.69
CA SER A 945 -59.99 -22.35 -32.37
C SER A 945 -59.51 -21.87 -30.99
N GLU A 946 -59.58 -22.75 -29.99
CA GLU A 946 -59.17 -22.49 -28.60
C GLU A 946 -57.65 -22.27 -28.50
N LYS A 947 -56.84 -23.09 -29.19
CA LYS A 947 -55.38 -22.88 -29.29
C LYS A 947 -54.98 -21.64 -30.10
N GLU A 948 -55.78 -21.25 -31.10
CA GLU A 948 -55.57 -20.00 -31.84
C GLU A 948 -55.94 -18.76 -31.00
N LEU A 949 -56.91 -18.88 -30.09
CA LEU A 949 -57.23 -17.88 -29.06
C LEU A 949 -56.10 -17.77 -28.02
N GLU A 950 -55.58 -18.89 -27.52
CA GLU A 950 -54.44 -18.94 -26.60
C GLU A 950 -53.20 -18.24 -27.21
N GLY A 951 -52.87 -18.54 -28.47
CA GLY A 951 -51.80 -17.85 -29.20
C GLY A 951 -52.03 -16.34 -29.34
N LYS A 952 -53.28 -15.89 -29.56
CA LYS A 952 -53.62 -14.45 -29.63
C LYS A 952 -53.53 -13.76 -28.27
N VAL A 953 -53.83 -14.45 -27.17
CA VAL A 953 -53.64 -13.93 -25.81
C VAL A 953 -52.15 -13.80 -25.50
N MET A 954 -51.33 -14.78 -25.87
CA MET A 954 -49.87 -14.73 -25.68
C MET A 954 -49.24 -13.55 -26.43
N VAL A 955 -49.61 -13.33 -27.70
CA VAL A 955 -49.16 -12.17 -28.49
C VAL A 955 -49.61 -10.82 -27.90
N GLN A 956 -50.76 -10.76 -27.21
CA GLN A 956 -51.17 -9.55 -26.48
C GLN A 956 -50.38 -9.29 -25.19
N TYR A 957 -49.75 -10.31 -24.59
CA TYR A 957 -48.87 -10.12 -23.44
C TYR A 957 -47.49 -9.60 -23.86
N ASP A 958 -46.89 -10.15 -24.93
CA ASP A 958 -45.62 -9.65 -25.48
C ASP A 958 -45.72 -8.16 -25.86
N TYR A 959 -46.82 -7.76 -26.50
CA TYR A 959 -47.04 -6.36 -26.90
C TYR A 959 -47.18 -5.36 -25.74
N LYS A 960 -47.37 -5.82 -24.49
CA LYS A 960 -47.53 -4.94 -23.30
C LYS A 960 -46.24 -4.69 -22.53
N ASN A 961 -45.20 -5.50 -22.72
CA ASN A 961 -43.89 -5.32 -22.06
C ASN A 961 -42.87 -4.60 -22.97
N GLY A 962 -43.30 -4.07 -24.12
CA GLY A 962 -42.44 -3.64 -25.22
C GLY A 962 -41.95 -2.19 -25.24
N THR A 963 -42.08 -1.39 -24.17
CA THR A 963 -41.70 0.05 -24.21
C THR A 963 -40.97 0.57 -22.96
N THR A 964 -39.63 0.50 -22.98
CA THR A 964 -38.71 1.63 -22.71
C THR A 964 -37.28 1.19 -23.05
N LYS A 965 -36.63 1.87 -24.00
CA LYS A 965 -35.18 1.75 -24.23
C LYS A 965 -34.54 3.12 -24.11
N GLU A 966 -33.45 3.18 -23.35
CA GLU A 966 -32.63 4.38 -23.18
C GLU A 966 -31.87 4.72 -24.47
N LYS A 967 -31.53 6.00 -24.63
CA LYS A 967 -30.20 6.45 -25.08
C LYS A 967 -29.97 7.93 -24.72
N PRO A 968 -28.71 8.37 -24.56
CA PRO A 968 -28.38 9.63 -23.89
C PRO A 968 -28.21 10.82 -24.84
N THR A 969 -28.20 12.03 -24.28
CA THR A 969 -27.58 13.20 -24.91
C THR A 969 -26.97 14.09 -23.83
N PHE A 970 -25.79 14.63 -24.11
CA PHE A 970 -25.01 15.52 -23.25
C PHE A 970 -24.87 16.84 -24.00
N LEU A 971 -25.32 17.97 -23.43
CA LEU A 971 -24.88 19.30 -23.88
C LEU A 971 -25.15 20.41 -22.86
N GLU A 972 -24.10 21.20 -22.72
CA GLU A 972 -23.80 22.37 -21.91
C GLU A 972 -24.72 23.61 -22.11
N GLY A 973 -24.87 24.40 -21.04
CA GLY A 973 -24.87 25.87 -21.13
C GLY A 973 -26.20 26.64 -21.27
N THR A 974 -26.64 27.30 -20.19
CA THR A 974 -26.88 28.77 -20.13
C THR A 974 -27.27 29.23 -18.71
N ALA A 975 -27.02 30.51 -18.39
CA ALA A 975 -27.34 31.10 -17.09
C ALA A 975 -28.08 32.45 -17.21
N LYS A 976 -29.09 32.66 -16.34
CA LYS A 976 -29.69 33.94 -15.87
C LYS A 976 -30.71 33.61 -14.77
N VAL A 977 -30.50 33.94 -13.49
CA VAL A 977 -30.59 35.25 -12.81
C VAL A 977 -32.02 35.67 -12.46
N LEU A 978 -32.29 35.74 -11.13
CA LEU A 978 -33.25 36.55 -10.34
C LEU A 978 -33.60 35.73 -9.06
N ILE A 979 -33.29 36.05 -7.78
CA ILE A 979 -33.20 37.27 -6.93
C ILE A 979 -34.41 37.39 -5.96
N PHE A 980 -34.17 36.98 -4.69
CA PHE A 980 -34.90 37.30 -3.44
C PHE A 980 -36.35 36.73 -3.30
N LYS A 981 -36.94 36.59 -2.09
CA LYS A 981 -36.74 37.34 -0.82
C LYS A 981 -37.07 36.50 0.43
N ASN A 982 -36.42 36.80 1.57
CA ASN A 982 -36.70 36.18 2.89
C ASN A 982 -38.04 36.61 3.51
N GLN A 983 -38.66 35.72 4.32
CA GLN A 983 -39.22 36.06 5.65
C GLN A 983 -39.68 34.81 6.45
N GLY A 984 -39.50 34.87 7.78
CA GLY A 984 -40.29 34.14 8.80
C GLY A 984 -40.85 35.17 9.79
N PRO A 985 -41.23 34.84 11.06
CA PRO A 985 -41.09 33.55 11.77
C PRO A 985 -42.34 33.17 12.65
N HIS A 986 -42.13 32.35 13.70
CA HIS A 986 -42.97 32.09 14.91
C HIS A 986 -43.93 30.88 14.97
N LYS A 987 -43.48 29.85 15.72
CA LYS A 987 -43.93 29.38 17.08
C LYS A 987 -45.43 29.03 17.35
N LEU A 988 -45.62 28.10 18.31
CA LEU A 988 -46.87 27.61 18.95
C LEU A 988 -47.64 26.51 18.17
N THR A 989 -48.40 25.58 18.78
CA THR A 989 -48.17 24.63 19.91
C THR A 989 -49.38 23.69 20.04
N MET A 990 -49.14 22.41 20.35
CA MET A 990 -50.03 21.48 21.10
C MET A 990 -51.38 20.99 20.51
N ASN A 991 -51.56 19.67 20.71
CA ASN A 991 -52.77 18.92 21.10
C ASN A 991 -53.69 18.18 20.10
N ASP A 992 -53.95 16.94 20.52
CA ASP A 992 -55.07 16.00 20.36
C ASP A 992 -55.53 15.59 18.94
N CYS A 993 -55.52 14.32 18.52
CA CYS A 993 -55.83 13.00 19.13
C CYS A 993 -57.31 12.74 19.43
N SER A 994 -58.00 12.05 18.50
CA SER A 994 -59.01 10.97 18.74
C SER A 994 -59.68 10.56 17.42
N SER A 995 -60.19 9.33 17.21
CA SER A 995 -59.93 8.01 17.81
C SER A 995 -60.68 6.90 17.02
N SER A 996 -60.46 5.63 17.38
CA SER A 996 -61.31 4.45 17.02
C SER A 996 -61.20 3.95 15.56
N GLY A 997 -61.41 2.66 15.24
CA GLY A 997 -61.79 1.47 16.04
C GLY A 997 -62.68 0.53 15.20
N THR A 998 -62.81 -0.78 15.45
CA THR A 998 -62.35 -1.62 16.59
C THR A 998 -62.46 -3.13 16.26
N PHE A 999 -62.21 -4.01 17.26
CA PHE A 999 -62.45 -5.48 17.31
C PHE A 999 -61.36 -6.35 16.62
N ALA A 1000 -61.08 -7.62 17.00
CA ALA A 1000 -61.49 -8.52 18.11
C ALA A 1000 -60.60 -9.81 18.10
N THR A 1001 -60.46 -10.69 19.11
CA THR A 1001 -60.68 -10.70 20.59
C THR A 1001 -60.07 -11.98 21.20
N GLU A 1002 -59.43 -11.88 22.39
CA GLU A 1002 -59.28 -12.97 23.41
C GLU A 1002 -58.40 -14.22 23.07
N LYS A 1003 -57.83 -15.04 24.00
CA LYS A 1003 -57.73 -15.05 25.49
C LYS A 1003 -56.50 -15.89 25.97
N CYS A 1004 -56.27 -15.98 27.28
CA CYS A 1004 -55.26 -16.84 27.95
C CYS A 1004 -55.97 -17.91 28.87
N ILE A 1005 -55.36 -18.80 29.66
CA ILE A 1005 -54.02 -18.88 30.32
C ILE A 1005 -53.67 -20.36 30.72
N ASN A 1006 -52.54 -20.55 31.44
CA ASN A 1006 -52.29 -21.57 32.49
C ASN A 1006 -51.81 -23.03 32.19
N SER A 1007 -50.51 -23.27 32.50
CA SER A 1007 -49.96 -24.19 33.53
C SER A 1007 -50.08 -25.75 33.49
N VAL A 1008 -48.90 -26.41 33.58
CA VAL A 1008 -48.52 -27.55 34.48
C VAL A 1008 -48.75 -29.04 34.08
N SER A 1009 -47.67 -29.65 33.55
CA SER A 1009 -46.92 -30.88 33.97
C SER A 1009 -47.46 -32.35 33.96
N THR A 1010 -46.49 -33.29 33.84
CA THR A 1010 -46.51 -34.79 33.99
C THR A 1010 -47.23 -35.65 32.92
N GLY A 1011 -46.79 -36.89 32.56
CA GLY A 1011 -45.47 -37.54 32.76
C GLY A 1011 -45.44 -39.09 32.63
N LYS A 1012 -44.54 -39.66 31.77
CA LYS A 1012 -44.22 -41.12 31.54
C LYS A 1012 -45.33 -41.95 30.83
N SER A 1013 -45.11 -43.13 30.20
CA SER A 1013 -43.99 -44.11 30.07
C SER A 1013 -43.97 -44.85 28.69
N GLY A 1014 -42.95 -45.69 28.40
CA GLY A 1014 -42.84 -46.61 27.21
C GLY A 1014 -43.58 -47.96 27.36
N PRO A 1015 -43.32 -49.05 26.55
CA PRO A 1015 -42.00 -49.49 26.01
C PRO A 1015 -41.98 -50.13 24.55
N TYR A 1016 -40.89 -50.88 24.25
CA TYR A 1016 -40.42 -51.64 23.04
C TYR A 1016 -41.10 -53.05 22.82
N PRO A 1017 -40.67 -54.04 21.95
CA PRO A 1017 -39.42 -54.21 21.14
C PRO A 1017 -39.48 -54.95 19.74
N GLU A 1018 -38.29 -55.36 19.25
CA GLU A 1018 -37.93 -56.41 18.24
C GLU A 1018 -38.07 -56.10 16.72
N GLU A 1019 -37.27 -56.70 15.80
CA GLU A 1019 -36.56 -58.00 15.82
C GLU A 1019 -35.20 -58.05 15.03
N SER A 1020 -34.35 -59.07 15.28
CA SER A 1020 -33.21 -59.60 14.46
C SER A 1020 -31.73 -59.38 14.92
N LEU A 1021 -30.73 -59.70 14.05
CA LEU A 1021 -29.45 -60.39 14.35
C LEU A 1021 -28.34 -60.13 13.26
N GLU A 1022 -27.01 -60.36 13.41
CA GLU A 1022 -26.14 -60.76 14.54
C GLU A 1022 -24.84 -59.87 14.62
N THR A 1023 -23.54 -60.22 14.41
CA THR A 1023 -22.80 -61.46 14.06
C THR A 1023 -21.36 -61.55 14.64
N ILE A 1024 -20.89 -62.78 14.93
CA ILE A 1024 -19.53 -63.23 15.40
C ILE A 1024 -18.31 -62.64 14.65
N GLY A 1025 -17.11 -62.43 15.25
CA GLY A 1025 -16.65 -62.51 16.66
C GLY A 1025 -15.17 -62.96 16.87
N MET A 1026 -14.65 -62.86 18.12
CA MET A 1026 -13.33 -63.36 18.65
C MET A 1026 -12.06 -62.56 18.24
N LYS A 1027 -10.98 -62.29 19.03
CA LYS A 1027 -10.48 -62.62 20.41
C LYS A 1027 -9.20 -61.74 20.72
N GLN A 1028 -8.57 -61.59 21.90
CA GLN A 1028 -8.91 -61.66 23.35
C GLN A 1028 -7.74 -61.11 24.24
N ASN A 1029 -8.03 -60.53 25.43
CA ASN A 1029 -7.14 -60.29 26.61
C ASN A 1029 -5.86 -59.41 26.45
N GLY A 1030 -5.26 -58.79 27.49
CA GLY A 1030 -5.73 -58.49 28.87
C GLY A 1030 -4.62 -58.32 29.95
N GLN A 1031 -4.76 -57.29 30.81
CA GLN A 1031 -4.12 -57.05 32.14
C GLN A 1031 -2.76 -56.33 32.31
N LEU A 1032 -2.63 -55.73 33.52
CA LEU A 1032 -1.60 -54.89 34.17
C LEU A 1032 -0.23 -55.62 34.41
N PRO A 1033 0.88 -54.89 34.72
CA PRO A 1033 1.21 -54.53 36.12
C PRO A 1033 1.93 -53.16 36.29
N ALA A 1034 2.41 -52.87 37.52
CA ALA A 1034 3.17 -51.68 37.90
C ALA A 1034 4.33 -52.00 38.89
N ASN A 1035 5.17 -50.97 39.16
CA ASN A 1035 6.21 -50.85 40.21
C ASN A 1035 7.59 -51.53 40.05
N GLY A 1036 8.63 -50.75 40.40
CA GLY A 1036 10.02 -51.15 40.70
C GLY A 1036 11.05 -50.73 39.63
N GLN A 1037 12.20 -50.09 39.92
CA GLN A 1037 12.73 -49.56 41.19
C GLN A 1037 13.61 -48.28 40.96
N LEU A 1038 13.91 -47.60 42.07
CA LEU A 1038 14.86 -46.48 42.35
C LEU A 1038 16.32 -46.68 41.80
N PRO A 1039 17.28 -45.72 41.91
CA PRO A 1039 17.31 -44.46 42.72
C PRO A 1039 17.98 -43.18 42.10
N VAL A 1040 17.87 -42.01 42.80
CA VAL A 1040 18.95 -40.98 43.07
C VAL A 1040 19.61 -40.21 41.89
N GLN A 1041 19.90 -38.88 41.91
CA GLN A 1041 19.70 -37.79 42.89
C GLN A 1041 19.67 -36.37 42.23
N HIS A 1042 19.63 -35.32 43.07
CA HIS A 1042 19.53 -33.88 42.74
C HIS A 1042 20.85 -33.18 42.34
N HIS A 1043 20.69 -31.94 41.85
CA HIS A 1043 21.62 -30.77 41.92
C HIS A 1043 22.85 -30.78 40.99
N ASP A 1044 23.48 -29.64 40.67
CA ASP A 1044 23.08 -28.20 40.53
C ASP A 1044 24.33 -27.46 39.97
N ARG A 1045 24.18 -26.25 39.45
CA ARG A 1045 25.22 -25.20 39.30
C ARG A 1045 26.59 -25.52 38.64
N SER A 1046 26.77 -24.84 37.50
CA SER A 1046 27.80 -23.78 37.28
C SER A 1046 29.20 -24.10 36.72
N MET A 1047 29.80 -23.01 36.20
CA MET A 1047 31.21 -22.74 35.87
C MET A 1047 31.84 -23.33 34.58
N GLU A 1048 32.11 -22.39 33.67
CA GLU A 1048 33.27 -22.24 32.77
C GLU A 1048 34.67 -22.47 33.44
N PRO A 1049 35.82 -22.44 32.70
CA PRO A 1049 36.09 -22.85 31.30
C PRO A 1049 37.50 -23.49 31.06
N ILE A 1050 37.90 -23.65 29.78
CA ILE A 1050 39.27 -23.81 29.21
C ILE A 1050 39.97 -25.19 29.37
N VAL A 1051 40.55 -25.71 28.27
CA VAL A 1051 41.97 -26.18 28.10
C VAL A 1051 42.14 -26.98 26.78
N GLN A 1052 42.90 -26.42 25.80
CA GLN A 1052 43.94 -27.04 24.90
C GLN A 1052 43.65 -28.36 24.10
N SER A 1053 44.32 -28.68 22.96
CA SER A 1053 45.26 -27.97 22.05
C SER A 1053 45.52 -28.78 20.75
N GLY A 1054 46.20 -28.16 19.76
CA GLY A 1054 46.89 -28.83 18.65
C GLY A 1054 46.18 -28.75 17.28
N SER A 1055 46.86 -28.75 16.12
CA SER A 1055 48.32 -28.67 15.86
C SER A 1055 48.61 -28.31 14.39
N SER A 1056 49.65 -27.51 14.10
CA SER A 1056 50.48 -27.48 12.86
C SER A 1056 51.42 -26.26 12.83
N ARG A 1057 52.51 -26.29 12.05
CA ARG A 1057 53.59 -25.26 12.08
C ARG A 1057 54.42 -25.21 10.77
N SER A 1058 55.28 -24.18 10.64
CA SER A 1058 56.13 -23.82 9.48
C SER A 1058 55.37 -23.16 8.30
N ASN A 1059 55.96 -22.28 7.48
CA ASN A 1059 57.35 -21.80 7.34
C ASN A 1059 57.32 -20.32 6.85
N SER A 1060 57.96 -19.34 7.51
CA SER A 1060 59.35 -18.83 7.29
C SER A 1060 59.45 -17.55 6.42
N ASN A 1061 60.34 -16.61 6.81
CA ASN A 1061 60.80 -15.38 6.11
C ASN A 1061 59.79 -14.19 6.03
N SER A 1062 60.21 -12.92 6.09
CA SER A 1062 61.50 -12.31 6.52
C SER A 1062 61.43 -10.77 6.63
N ASN A 1063 62.14 -10.16 7.59
CA ASN A 1063 62.74 -8.80 7.55
C ASN A 1063 61.79 -7.56 7.42
N ASN A 1064 62.08 -6.37 7.96
CA ASN A 1064 63.10 -5.87 8.90
C ASN A 1064 62.73 -4.42 9.34
N LEU A 1065 63.16 -3.96 10.54
CA LEU A 1065 63.48 -2.56 10.94
C LEU A 1065 62.41 -1.45 10.71
N LEU A 1066 62.13 -0.42 11.53
CA LEU A 1066 62.37 0.10 12.90
C LEU A 1066 61.16 1.06 13.18
N HIS A 1067 60.84 1.70 14.32
CA HIS A 1067 61.39 1.87 15.68
C HIS A 1067 60.18 2.31 16.60
N LEU A 1068 60.24 2.90 17.81
CA LEU A 1068 61.30 3.38 18.73
C LEU A 1068 60.83 3.23 20.21
N ASN A 1069 61.59 3.83 21.12
CA ASN A 1069 61.38 4.05 22.56
C ASN A 1069 60.41 5.22 22.88
N SER A 1070 59.93 5.48 24.11
CA SER A 1070 59.79 4.68 25.36
C SER A 1070 59.20 5.55 26.52
N SER A 1071 58.59 4.92 27.53
CA SER A 1071 58.50 5.42 28.95
C SER A 1071 57.71 6.74 29.16
N SER A 1072 57.37 7.22 30.37
CA SER A 1072 57.23 6.68 31.74
C SER A 1072 56.07 7.47 32.39
N ARG A 1073 55.16 6.95 33.24
CA ARG A 1073 55.26 6.19 34.52
C ARG A 1073 55.60 7.07 35.74
N LYS A 1074 54.74 6.99 36.79
CA LYS A 1074 54.73 7.69 38.11
C LYS A 1074 54.25 9.15 38.08
N ALA A 1075 53.37 9.68 38.95
CA ALA A 1075 52.77 9.31 40.25
C ALA A 1075 53.55 9.66 41.54
N LEU A 1076 52.93 10.52 42.37
CA LEU A 1076 53.00 10.77 43.84
C LEU A 1076 51.74 11.64 44.14
N ASN A 1077 50.85 11.45 45.13
CA ASN A 1077 50.82 10.97 46.53
C ASN A 1077 50.80 12.13 47.57
N ASP A 1078 50.22 11.85 48.74
CA ASP A 1078 49.99 12.75 49.90
C ASP A 1078 48.93 13.87 49.70
N GLY A 1079 48.18 14.32 50.72
CA GLY A 1079 48.03 13.76 52.08
C GLY A 1079 47.34 14.69 53.09
N LEU A 1080 46.71 14.09 54.11
CA LEU A 1080 46.22 14.70 55.36
C LEU A 1080 45.00 15.65 55.33
N CYS A 1081 44.49 15.92 56.54
CA CYS A 1081 43.20 16.53 56.87
C CYS A 1081 43.33 17.28 58.22
N PHE A 1082 42.71 18.47 58.37
CA PHE A 1082 41.90 18.87 59.54
C PHE A 1082 41.22 20.26 59.31
N THR A 1083 40.52 20.79 60.32
CA THR A 1083 39.44 21.77 60.18
C THR A 1083 39.75 23.21 60.69
N LEU A 1084 38.89 24.15 60.26
CA LEU A 1084 38.49 25.39 60.96
C LEU A 1084 39.48 26.57 61.11
N SER A 1085 39.15 27.72 60.49
CA SER A 1085 38.47 28.89 61.12
C SER A 1085 38.99 30.28 60.66
N LYS A 1086 38.06 31.25 60.46
CA LYS A 1086 38.23 32.74 60.66
C LYS A 1086 39.15 33.51 59.66
N ARG A 1087 38.93 34.80 59.31
CA ARG A 1087 37.85 35.79 59.61
C ARG A 1087 37.91 37.06 58.71
N SER A 1088 36.74 37.65 58.39
CA SER A 1088 36.43 39.12 58.27
C SER A 1088 37.21 40.02 57.28
N THR A 1089 36.70 41.18 56.82
CA THR A 1089 35.49 41.98 57.17
C THR A 1089 34.42 41.91 56.05
N SER A 1090 33.56 42.85 55.60
CA SER A 1090 33.22 44.28 55.86
C SER A 1090 31.81 44.57 55.24
N PHE A 1091 31.03 45.65 55.41
CA PHE A 1091 30.98 46.82 56.32
C PHE A 1091 29.59 47.52 56.22
N THR A 1092 29.03 48.08 57.32
CA THR A 1092 27.90 49.07 57.39
C THR A 1092 26.50 48.72 56.80
N SER A 1093 25.34 49.17 57.32
CA SER A 1093 25.05 50.11 58.43
C SER A 1093 23.62 49.96 59.03
N LYS A 1094 23.48 50.20 60.35
CA LYS A 1094 22.26 50.57 61.17
C LYS A 1094 21.04 49.61 61.14
N GLU A 1095 20.60 49.01 62.26
CA GLU A 1095 19.89 49.55 63.46
C GLU A 1095 18.41 49.96 63.20
N ARG A 1096 17.40 49.64 64.04
CA ARG A 1096 17.43 49.40 65.51
C ARG A 1096 16.23 48.58 66.10
N SER A 1097 16.49 47.77 67.15
CA SER A 1097 15.63 47.26 68.28
C SER A 1097 14.20 46.72 68.07
N ARG A 1098 13.76 45.53 68.56
CA ARG A 1098 13.74 44.87 69.92
C ARG A 1098 12.66 45.46 70.87
N LYS A 1099 11.85 44.70 71.66
CA LYS A 1099 11.97 43.42 72.45
C LYS A 1099 10.69 42.52 72.30
N VAL A 1100 10.60 41.19 72.58
CA VAL A 1100 11.01 40.27 73.70
C VAL A 1100 10.12 40.44 74.97
N HIS A 1101 9.50 39.47 75.67
CA HIS A 1101 9.70 38.01 75.98
C HIS A 1101 8.46 37.12 75.57
N LEU A 1102 8.41 35.76 75.59
CA LEU A 1102 8.51 34.73 76.68
C LEU A 1102 7.47 34.92 77.83
N SER A 1103 6.85 33.91 78.49
CA SER A 1103 6.99 32.43 78.44
C SER A 1103 5.88 31.67 79.23
N PHE A 1104 5.65 30.39 78.90
CA PHE A 1104 5.30 29.24 79.81
C PHE A 1104 3.98 29.19 80.66
N VAL A 1105 3.11 28.23 80.29
CA VAL A 1105 2.72 27.01 81.08
C VAL A 1105 1.48 26.94 82.01
N LEU A 1106 0.86 25.75 81.98
CA LEU A 1106 -0.08 25.04 82.90
C LEU A 1106 -1.54 25.53 83.13
N SER A 1107 -2.44 24.53 83.06
CA SER A 1107 -3.58 24.08 83.90
C SER A 1107 -4.22 25.00 84.98
N SER A 1108 -5.45 24.78 85.47
CA SER A 1108 -6.31 23.56 85.45
C SER A 1108 -7.82 23.89 85.56
N ASP A 1109 -8.67 22.87 85.35
CA ASP A 1109 -9.96 22.54 86.01
C ASP A 1109 -10.98 23.62 86.42
N THR A 1110 -12.27 23.39 86.11
CA THR A 1110 -13.29 23.08 87.15
C THR A 1110 -14.64 22.59 86.60
N SER A 1111 -15.21 21.59 87.30
CA SER A 1111 -16.64 21.18 87.48
C SER A 1111 -17.73 21.53 86.43
N ASN A 1112 -18.60 20.60 86.00
CA ASN A 1112 -19.71 19.94 86.76
C ASN A 1112 -20.72 20.93 87.42
N SER A 1113 -22.04 20.70 87.43
CA SER A 1113 -22.86 19.60 86.86
C SER A 1113 -24.38 19.89 86.91
N SER A 1114 -25.17 18.99 86.30
CA SER A 1114 -26.46 18.47 86.81
C SER A 1114 -27.80 19.20 86.57
N SER A 1115 -28.80 18.36 86.24
CA SER A 1115 -30.24 18.45 86.56
C SER A 1115 -31.18 19.44 85.82
N HIS A 1116 -32.50 19.21 85.75
CA HIS A 1116 -33.31 18.01 85.44
C HIS A 1116 -34.80 18.42 85.27
N MET A 1117 -35.69 17.50 84.85
CA MET A 1117 -37.18 17.59 84.94
C MET A 1117 -37.91 18.65 84.05
N GLN A 1118 -39.19 18.52 83.68
CA GLN A 1118 -39.98 17.37 83.18
C GLN A 1118 -41.35 17.86 82.60
N HIS A 1119 -41.96 17.06 81.70
CA HIS A 1119 -43.39 17.11 81.29
C HIS A 1119 -43.91 18.36 80.53
N THR A 1120 -45.01 18.35 79.76
CA THR A 1120 -46.04 17.32 79.43
C THR A 1120 -46.28 17.13 77.91
N SER A 1121 -46.91 16.01 77.54
CA SER A 1121 -47.63 15.79 76.25
C SER A 1121 -49.12 15.51 76.57
N PRO A 1122 -50.06 15.42 75.60
CA PRO A 1122 -50.22 14.25 74.69
C PRO A 1122 -50.70 14.70 73.26
N SER A 1123 -51.25 13.92 72.30
CA SER A 1123 -51.80 12.54 72.18
C SER A 1123 -51.91 12.19 70.66
N ASN A 1124 -52.19 10.99 70.13
CA ASN A 1124 -52.07 9.60 70.60
C ASN A 1124 -52.13 8.62 69.39
N ARG A 1125 -51.63 7.38 69.52
CA ARG A 1125 -51.91 6.24 68.60
C ARG A 1125 -53.11 5.40 69.10
N PRO A 1126 -53.75 4.60 68.23
CA PRO A 1126 -53.67 3.12 68.32
C PRO A 1126 -53.64 2.44 66.91
N LYS A 1127 -53.44 1.13 66.71
CA LYS A 1127 -53.04 -0.04 67.53
C LYS A 1127 -52.44 -1.13 66.59
N SER A 1128 -51.80 -2.16 67.15
CA SER A 1128 -51.36 -3.39 66.47
C SER A 1128 -52.41 -4.50 66.54
N PHE A 1129 -52.29 -5.57 65.72
CA PHE A 1129 -52.26 -6.98 66.19
C PHE A 1129 -51.75 -7.95 65.09
N TYR A 1130 -51.39 -9.16 65.49
CA TYR A 1130 -50.93 -10.30 64.66
C TYR A 1130 -52.13 -11.15 64.20
N ASP A 1131 -52.03 -11.87 63.07
CA ASP A 1131 -51.87 -13.34 63.11
C ASP A 1131 -51.59 -14.04 61.76
N ASN A 1132 -51.02 -15.23 61.91
CA ASN A 1132 -50.64 -16.29 60.96
C ASN A 1132 -51.82 -16.78 60.07
N VAL A 1133 -51.70 -17.54 58.96
CA VAL A 1133 -50.79 -18.62 58.47
C VAL A 1133 -50.85 -18.56 56.91
N CYS A 1134 -49.88 -18.94 56.07
CA CYS A 1134 -48.64 -19.73 56.18
C CYS A 1134 -47.47 -18.95 55.57
#